data_AF-A0A9D5LM41-F1
#
_entry.id   AF-A0A9D5LM41-F1
#
_cell.length_a   1.000
_cell.length_b   1.000
_cell.length_c   1.000
_cell.angle_alpha   90.00
_cell.angle_beta   90.00
_cell.angle_gamma   90.00
#
_symmetry.space_group_name_H-M   'P 1'
#
loop_
_entity.id
_entity.type
_entity.pdbx_description
1 polymer ?
#
loop_
_entity_poly.entity_id
_entity_poly.type
_entity_poly.pdbx_seq_one_letter_code
_entity_poly.pdbx_strand_id
1 'polypeptide(L)'
;MFKVEWDIETGGVKLSSKVTKDTLGISPRPVWHEELDLLKLDNLGFTYPHTDAPILWAVNKQYWYRGRMIFEVKGANIYDSPTVVLASEVKPMALEPVDVNAMLERNADQMFLIESEAIEFIRDTYIAYAGVNRAHDMIKANSAVDYEALAAKLEKKTKQKMAVVKEDCDSFDIVPLETANQKGKRVLLSTKIDRFIASFSGGKDSQVVLDLVTRAIPPTAFEVIYSDTGYELPPSLDLYEEVKQYYGKRFPALRFTTTRNHESVLNYWDKIGTPSDTHRWCCSVMKTAPLYRSLKVEGNKQARVLAFEGVRAEESARRSNYNRIGKGVKHSFVINARPILNWNTTEIYLYLLFHSLPINPAYRVGKPRVGCILCPFGSPWDDMIVNKVYHDNLTPFLSRIEEIVAKRKIPNAGEYLRDRKWKLRSSGTNVGNPTFVKIKNSTNEFSAIITNPQKKIFDWLPVLGRVSANIKNGIGSGIIQFENQSFSFDVKKHSNTSIKFTIHDNNNIRLRYYIRRVLYKSAYCINCEACEIECPTGALSTYPEISIDNSKCIHCLKCLDYHQHGCIVADSLVTTMGNLESTSKISPYGTFGIQEAWVEEFLNNPESFWDDNSLGVKQVPSFKAWLKDAEIIDGKNNLTKLGKLLQSIMEDNDTLVWEVIHINLAYNNPLMKWLVQEITPSSILSRKELELLILDYFNEAFKPTTISYALQALLQVFKYSPIGTEFEILTPTDTKGNSYKRTTYNSLTPEAVAYSIYKYATAKETDMVRVSDFYKPEEKLGVYREFGVSKNDLSKKLRALSSDTNRVLTAELNMGLDHITLKPELTPLQVLEMLTK
;
A
#
# COMPACT_ATOMS: atom_id res chain seq x y z
N MET A 1 -4.94 9.65 -27.82
CA MET A 1 -4.57 9.60 -29.25
C MET A 1 -5.67 10.34 -30.01
N PHE A 2 -6.18 9.89 -31.15
CA PHE A 2 -7.15 10.66 -31.93
C PHE A 2 -8.45 10.92 -31.15
N LYS A 3 -9.17 11.96 -31.58
CA LYS A 3 -10.52 12.26 -31.15
C LYS A 3 -11.51 11.43 -31.97
N VAL A 4 -12.65 11.10 -31.36
CA VAL A 4 -13.67 10.26 -32.01
C VAL A 4 -14.89 11.11 -32.27
N GLU A 5 -15.45 10.98 -33.47
CA GLU A 5 -16.69 11.60 -33.92
C GLU A 5 -17.62 10.52 -34.48
N TRP A 6 -18.93 10.78 -34.51
CA TRP A 6 -19.88 9.87 -35.16
C TRP A 6 -19.79 9.98 -36.68
N ASP A 7 -19.87 8.83 -37.37
CA ASP A 7 -20.04 8.80 -38.82
C ASP A 7 -21.46 8.31 -39.14
N ILE A 8 -22.35 9.26 -39.47
CA ILE A 8 -23.77 8.99 -39.69
C ILE A 8 -24.00 8.13 -40.93
N GLU A 9 -23.17 8.30 -41.96
CA GLU A 9 -23.32 7.62 -43.26
C GLU A 9 -23.02 6.14 -43.11
N THR A 10 -21.88 5.80 -42.52
CA THR A 10 -21.50 4.40 -42.26
C THR A 10 -22.24 3.81 -41.04
N GLY A 11 -22.79 4.67 -40.18
CA GLY A 11 -23.30 4.31 -38.84
C GLY A 11 -22.20 4.04 -37.82
N GLY A 12 -20.94 4.22 -38.22
CA GLY A 12 -19.75 3.97 -37.43
C GLY A 12 -19.21 5.20 -36.70
N VAL A 13 -17.89 5.26 -36.65
CA VAL A 13 -17.11 6.32 -36.00
C VAL A 13 -15.99 6.79 -36.91
N LYS A 14 -15.54 8.02 -36.71
CA LYS A 14 -14.42 8.62 -37.44
C LYS A 14 -13.38 9.17 -36.47
N LEU A 15 -12.11 8.89 -36.75
CA LEU A 15 -10.96 9.41 -36.01
C LEU A 15 -10.55 10.78 -36.58
N SER A 16 -10.33 11.74 -35.69
CA SER A 16 -9.96 13.12 -36.03
C SER A 16 -8.76 13.59 -35.21
N SER A 17 -7.85 14.34 -35.84
CA SER A 17 -6.69 14.95 -35.17
C SER A 17 -7.05 16.24 -34.43
N LYS A 18 -8.20 16.85 -34.75
CA LYS A 18 -8.65 18.13 -34.18
C LYS A 18 -9.81 17.92 -33.24
N VAL A 19 -9.89 18.75 -32.21
CA VAL A 19 -11.10 18.86 -31.40
C VAL A 19 -12.09 19.73 -32.17
N THR A 20 -13.26 19.17 -32.44
CA THR A 20 -14.40 19.83 -33.06
C THR A 20 -15.56 19.89 -32.07
N LYS A 21 -16.64 20.60 -32.41
CA LYS A 21 -17.88 20.60 -31.62
C LYS A 21 -18.52 19.21 -31.51
N ASP A 22 -18.25 18.34 -32.48
CA ASP A 22 -18.84 17.00 -32.61
C ASP A 22 -17.95 15.91 -31.97
N THR A 23 -16.81 16.31 -31.40
CA THR A 23 -15.87 15.42 -30.71
C THR A 23 -16.50 14.83 -29.45
N LEU A 24 -16.44 13.49 -29.34
CA LEU A 24 -16.93 12.76 -28.19
C LEU A 24 -15.97 12.90 -26.99
N GLY A 25 -16.53 13.18 -25.82
CA GLY A 25 -15.76 13.26 -24.57
C GLY A 25 -15.31 11.89 -24.03
N ILE A 26 -15.98 10.81 -24.43
CA ILE A 26 -15.70 9.44 -24.01
C ILE A 26 -15.74 8.55 -25.25
N SER A 27 -14.76 7.68 -25.40
CA SER A 27 -14.60 6.85 -26.59
C SER A 27 -15.67 5.74 -26.63
N PRO A 28 -16.47 5.65 -27.69
CA PRO A 28 -17.51 4.64 -27.82
C PRO A 28 -16.93 3.24 -28.07
N ARG A 29 -17.64 2.21 -27.59
CA ARG A 29 -17.39 0.81 -27.97
C ARG A 29 -18.52 0.29 -28.87
N PRO A 30 -18.24 -0.63 -29.79
CA PRO A 30 -19.27 -1.31 -30.56
C PRO A 30 -20.21 -2.14 -29.66
N VAL A 31 -21.44 -2.32 -30.14
CA VAL A 31 -22.51 -3.11 -29.55
C VAL A 31 -23.05 -4.04 -30.64
N TRP A 32 -23.13 -5.32 -30.33
CA TRP A 32 -23.62 -6.37 -31.23
C TRP A 32 -25.00 -6.86 -30.79
N HIS A 33 -25.62 -7.68 -31.64
CA HIS A 33 -26.96 -8.22 -31.40
C HIS A 33 -27.06 -8.97 -30.06
N GLU A 34 -26.00 -9.67 -29.63
CA GLU A 34 -26.01 -10.44 -28.38
C GLU A 34 -26.21 -9.56 -27.14
N GLU A 35 -25.70 -8.33 -27.13
CA GLU A 35 -25.96 -7.37 -26.06
C GLU A 35 -27.39 -6.83 -26.14
N LEU A 36 -27.96 -6.67 -27.34
CA LEU A 36 -29.34 -6.23 -27.51
C LEU A 36 -30.34 -7.30 -27.05
N ASP A 37 -30.03 -8.57 -27.32
CA ASP A 37 -30.78 -9.73 -26.83
C ASP A 37 -30.73 -9.82 -25.31
N LEU A 38 -29.55 -9.59 -24.71
CA LEU A 38 -29.39 -9.54 -23.26
C LEU A 38 -30.25 -8.44 -22.62
N LEU A 39 -30.41 -7.32 -23.32
CA LEU A 39 -31.22 -6.17 -22.95
C LEU A 39 -32.70 -6.31 -23.32
N LYS A 40 -33.07 -7.36 -24.07
CA LYS A 40 -34.44 -7.64 -24.50
C LYS A 40 -35.06 -6.49 -25.28
N LEU A 41 -34.29 -5.93 -26.21
CA LEU A 41 -34.71 -4.76 -27.00
C LEU A 41 -35.85 -5.10 -27.98
N ASP A 42 -35.92 -6.35 -28.41
CA ASP A 42 -37.01 -6.96 -29.16
C ASP A 42 -38.38 -6.81 -28.46
N ASN A 43 -38.43 -7.03 -27.14
CA ASN A 43 -39.64 -6.86 -26.33
C ASN A 43 -40.10 -5.40 -26.23
N LEU A 44 -39.23 -4.45 -26.57
CA LEU A 44 -39.57 -3.03 -26.67
C LEU A 44 -40.01 -2.65 -28.09
N GLY A 45 -40.04 -3.58 -29.05
CA GLY A 45 -40.50 -3.36 -30.42
C GLY A 45 -39.40 -2.99 -31.42
N PHE A 46 -38.11 -3.07 -31.04
CA PHE A 46 -37.01 -2.89 -31.98
C PHE A 46 -36.80 -4.16 -32.81
N THR A 47 -36.41 -4.01 -34.07
CA THR A 47 -35.97 -5.13 -34.91
C THR A 47 -34.54 -4.89 -35.37
N TYR A 48 -33.69 -5.92 -35.32
CA TYR A 48 -32.28 -5.81 -35.67
C TYR A 48 -31.75 -7.17 -36.16
N PRO A 49 -30.78 -7.18 -37.09
CA PRO A 49 -30.25 -8.43 -37.65
C PRO A 49 -29.24 -9.10 -36.72
N HIS A 50 -29.20 -10.43 -36.73
CA HIS A 50 -28.18 -11.21 -36.02
C HIS A 50 -26.97 -11.38 -36.93
N THR A 51 -26.04 -10.43 -36.84
CA THR A 51 -24.85 -10.35 -37.69
C THR A 51 -23.59 -10.13 -36.84
N ASP A 52 -22.43 -10.34 -37.46
CA ASP A 52 -21.11 -10.08 -36.87
C ASP A 52 -20.68 -8.62 -36.93
N ALA A 53 -21.34 -7.82 -37.76
CA ALA A 53 -21.17 -6.38 -37.75
C ALA A 53 -21.81 -5.76 -36.50
N PRO A 54 -21.17 -4.74 -35.89
CA PRO A 54 -21.80 -3.98 -34.82
C PRO A 54 -23.04 -3.25 -35.35
N ILE A 55 -24.01 -3.01 -34.48
CA ILE A 55 -25.30 -2.39 -34.81
C ILE A 55 -25.41 -1.02 -34.13
N LEU A 56 -24.95 -0.94 -32.88
CA LEU A 56 -24.98 0.27 -32.06
C LEU A 56 -23.60 0.57 -31.50
N TRP A 57 -23.50 1.72 -30.86
CA TRP A 57 -22.33 2.11 -30.08
C TRP A 57 -22.74 2.47 -28.66
N ALA A 58 -21.96 2.04 -27.68
CA ALA A 58 -22.17 2.37 -26.29
C ALA A 58 -21.13 3.38 -25.81
N VAL A 59 -21.61 4.46 -25.19
CA VAL A 59 -20.83 5.41 -24.41
C VAL A 59 -21.30 5.28 -22.96
N ASN A 60 -20.47 4.65 -22.12
CA ASN A 60 -20.87 4.20 -20.78
C ASN A 60 -22.14 3.33 -20.81
N LYS A 61 -23.28 3.88 -20.35
CA LYS A 61 -24.59 3.22 -20.28
C LYS A 61 -25.60 3.81 -21.28
N GLN A 62 -25.13 4.61 -22.22
CA GLN A 62 -25.94 5.25 -23.26
C GLN A 62 -25.64 4.60 -24.60
N TYR A 63 -26.68 4.30 -25.37
CA TYR A 63 -26.61 3.57 -26.63
C TYR A 63 -27.00 4.50 -27.78
N TRP A 64 -26.16 4.50 -28.80
CA TRP A 64 -26.19 5.46 -29.90
C TRP A 64 -26.32 4.73 -31.23
N TYR A 65 -27.23 5.20 -32.06
CA TYR A 65 -27.48 4.73 -33.43
C TYR A 65 -27.26 5.89 -34.40
N ARG A 66 -26.30 5.77 -35.32
CA ARG A 66 -25.99 6.79 -36.34
C ARG A 66 -25.91 8.21 -35.75
N GLY A 67 -25.24 8.37 -34.61
CA GLY A 67 -25.05 9.64 -33.92
C GLY A 67 -26.21 10.14 -33.04
N ARG A 68 -27.35 9.43 -32.98
CA ARG A 68 -28.47 9.75 -32.09
C ARG A 68 -28.53 8.78 -30.91
N MET A 69 -28.67 9.30 -29.69
CA MET A 69 -28.91 8.47 -28.50
C MET A 69 -30.32 7.87 -28.55
N ILE A 70 -30.41 6.54 -28.50
CA ILE A 70 -31.68 5.80 -28.64
C ILE A 70 -32.21 5.41 -27.25
N PHE A 71 -31.35 4.94 -26.37
CA PHE A 71 -31.72 4.59 -25.01
C PHE A 71 -30.52 4.62 -24.05
N GLU A 72 -30.82 4.65 -22.76
CA GLU A 72 -29.85 4.43 -21.70
C GLU A 72 -30.29 3.28 -20.79
N VAL A 73 -29.32 2.64 -20.13
CA VAL A 73 -29.58 1.55 -19.18
C VAL A 73 -29.31 2.00 -17.75
N LYS A 74 -30.23 1.67 -16.83
CA LYS A 74 -30.13 2.00 -15.40
C LYS A 74 -30.16 0.74 -14.54
N GLY A 75 -29.49 0.80 -13.39
CA GLY A 75 -29.38 -0.32 -12.47
C GLY A 75 -28.41 -1.42 -12.94
N ALA A 76 -28.84 -2.67 -12.74
CA ALA A 76 -28.09 -3.94 -12.75
C ALA A 76 -27.27 -4.24 -11.49
N ASN A 77 -27.39 -5.47 -11.02
CA ASN A 77 -26.53 -6.09 -10.01
C ASN A 77 -26.43 -7.59 -10.30
N ILE A 78 -25.81 -8.34 -9.40
CA ILE A 78 -25.58 -9.78 -9.58
C ILE A 78 -26.87 -10.58 -9.82
N TYR A 79 -28.03 -10.16 -9.30
CA TYR A 79 -29.31 -10.85 -9.46
C TYR A 79 -30.29 -10.14 -10.41
N ASP A 80 -30.27 -8.80 -10.41
CA ASP A 80 -31.27 -8.01 -11.10
C ASP A 80 -30.77 -7.50 -12.47
N SER A 81 -31.66 -7.60 -13.47
CA SER A 81 -31.42 -7.06 -14.82
C SER A 81 -31.43 -5.53 -14.83
N PRO A 82 -30.74 -4.88 -15.77
CA PRO A 82 -30.88 -3.45 -15.99
C PRO A 82 -32.27 -3.11 -16.54
N THR A 83 -32.69 -1.87 -16.34
CA THR A 83 -33.87 -1.29 -17.00
C THR A 83 -33.42 -0.44 -18.17
N VAL A 84 -34.02 -0.67 -19.34
CA VAL A 84 -33.84 0.17 -20.54
C VAL A 84 -34.78 1.36 -20.47
N VAL A 85 -34.24 2.56 -20.65
CA VAL A 85 -34.98 3.83 -20.67
C VAL A 85 -34.76 4.47 -22.03
N LEU A 86 -35.81 4.56 -22.84
CA LEU A 86 -35.73 5.18 -24.17
C LEU A 86 -35.49 6.69 -24.06
N ALA A 87 -34.72 7.24 -25.01
CA ALA A 87 -34.57 8.68 -25.12
C ALA A 87 -35.89 9.35 -25.51
N SER A 88 -36.03 10.63 -25.17
CA SER A 88 -37.18 11.44 -25.59
C SER A 88 -37.36 11.38 -27.11
N GLU A 89 -38.60 11.19 -27.56
CA GLU A 89 -38.98 11.17 -28.98
C GLU A 89 -38.40 10.00 -29.81
N VAL A 90 -37.88 8.95 -29.15
CA VAL A 90 -37.48 7.71 -29.82
C VAL A 90 -38.64 6.72 -29.77
N LYS A 91 -39.07 6.26 -30.95
CA LYS A 91 -39.99 5.12 -31.09
C LYS A 91 -39.18 3.90 -31.55
N PRO A 92 -39.60 2.68 -31.14
CA PRO A 92 -38.97 1.46 -31.61
C PRO A 92 -38.95 1.39 -33.14
N MET A 93 -37.81 0.96 -33.70
CA MET A 93 -37.55 1.00 -35.14
C MET A 93 -36.66 -0.18 -35.56
N ALA A 94 -36.59 -0.40 -36.88
CA ALA A 94 -35.60 -1.31 -37.46
C ALA A 94 -34.20 -0.67 -37.41
N LEU A 95 -33.23 -1.40 -36.87
CA LEU A 95 -31.83 -1.01 -36.80
C LEU A 95 -31.04 -1.76 -37.87
N GLU A 96 -30.14 -1.04 -38.54
CA GLU A 96 -29.23 -1.58 -39.53
C GLU A 96 -27.83 -1.75 -38.96
N PRO A 97 -27.03 -2.72 -39.44
CA PRO A 97 -25.63 -2.84 -39.07
C PRO A 97 -24.80 -1.66 -39.58
N VAL A 98 -23.69 -1.42 -38.90
CA VAL A 98 -22.64 -0.50 -39.36
C VAL A 98 -22.01 -1.03 -40.66
N ASP A 99 -21.79 -0.15 -41.63
CA ASP A 99 -20.94 -0.46 -42.79
C ASP A 99 -19.47 -0.46 -42.35
N VAL A 100 -19.02 -1.63 -41.87
CA VAL A 100 -17.69 -1.81 -41.31
C VAL A 100 -16.61 -1.52 -42.34
N ASN A 101 -16.79 -1.92 -43.60
CA ASN A 101 -15.78 -1.74 -44.63
C ASN A 101 -15.57 -0.25 -44.93
N ALA A 102 -16.65 0.48 -45.19
CA ALA A 102 -16.56 1.93 -45.45
C ALA A 102 -16.04 2.69 -44.21
N MET A 103 -16.44 2.28 -43.00
CA MET A 103 -15.91 2.87 -41.77
C MET A 103 -14.40 2.65 -41.63
N LEU A 104 -13.90 1.43 -41.88
CA LEU A 104 -12.48 1.13 -41.77
C LEU A 104 -11.66 1.88 -42.82
N GLU A 105 -12.15 1.99 -44.06
CA GLU A 105 -11.52 2.77 -45.13
C GLU A 105 -11.34 4.24 -44.72
N ARG A 106 -12.38 4.86 -44.13
CA ARG A 106 -12.34 6.26 -43.66
C ARG A 106 -11.38 6.51 -42.50
N ASN A 107 -10.97 5.47 -41.79
CA ASN A 107 -10.07 5.55 -40.64
C ASN A 107 -8.66 5.00 -40.94
N ALA A 108 -8.40 4.55 -42.17
CA ALA A 108 -7.18 3.81 -42.53
C ALA A 108 -5.90 4.62 -42.24
N ASP A 109 -5.88 5.91 -42.61
CA ASP A 109 -4.70 6.77 -42.42
C ASP A 109 -4.37 6.98 -40.94
N GLN A 110 -5.39 7.25 -40.12
CA GLN A 110 -5.22 7.42 -38.68
C GLN A 110 -4.76 6.11 -38.02
N MET A 111 -5.37 4.98 -38.40
CA MET A 111 -4.98 3.67 -37.90
C MET A 111 -3.53 3.33 -38.26
N PHE A 112 -3.12 3.61 -39.50
CA PHE A 112 -1.74 3.41 -39.96
C PHE A 112 -0.73 4.19 -39.11
N LEU A 113 -1.02 5.47 -38.80
CA LEU A 113 -0.11 6.31 -38.00
C LEU A 113 0.12 5.73 -36.60
N ILE A 114 -0.94 5.33 -35.91
CA ILE A 114 -0.86 4.91 -34.51
C ILE A 114 -0.29 3.50 -34.39
N GLU A 115 -0.59 2.64 -35.36
CA GLU A 115 0.03 1.34 -35.50
C GLU A 115 1.54 1.48 -35.71
N SER A 116 1.95 2.31 -36.65
CA SER A 116 3.38 2.52 -36.96
C SER A 116 4.13 3.03 -35.74
N GLU A 117 3.57 4.01 -35.03
CA GLU A 117 4.14 4.53 -33.78
C GLU A 117 4.29 3.43 -32.70
N ALA A 118 3.29 2.56 -32.55
CA ALA A 118 3.34 1.49 -31.57
C ALA A 118 4.36 0.41 -31.95
N ILE A 119 4.46 0.06 -33.24
CA ILE A 119 5.46 -0.89 -33.78
C ILE A 119 6.87 -0.33 -33.57
N GLU A 120 7.11 0.94 -33.91
CA GLU A 120 8.39 1.61 -33.68
C GLU A 120 8.76 1.61 -32.20
N PHE A 121 7.83 1.99 -31.32
CA PHE A 121 8.06 1.96 -29.88
C PHE A 121 8.46 0.56 -29.37
N ILE A 122 7.77 -0.50 -29.82
CA ILE A 122 8.11 -1.89 -29.43
C ILE A 122 9.50 -2.24 -29.94
N ARG A 123 9.79 -1.98 -31.21
CA ARG A 123 11.06 -2.30 -31.86
C ARG A 123 12.22 -1.57 -31.20
N ASP A 124 12.10 -0.27 -30.98
CA ASP A 124 13.13 0.55 -30.36
C ASP A 124 13.38 0.13 -28.92
N THR A 125 12.31 -0.14 -28.17
CA THR A 125 12.42 -0.66 -26.79
C THR A 125 13.16 -1.99 -26.79
N TYR A 126 12.79 -2.93 -27.66
CA TYR A 126 13.46 -4.22 -27.76
C TYR A 126 14.94 -4.07 -28.15
N ILE A 127 15.25 -3.30 -29.20
CA ILE A 127 16.63 -3.08 -29.67
C ILE A 127 17.48 -2.46 -28.57
N ALA A 128 16.92 -1.52 -27.81
CA ALA A 128 17.63 -0.85 -26.73
C ALA A 128 18.05 -1.85 -25.64
N TYR A 129 17.16 -2.73 -25.16
CA TYR A 129 17.52 -3.73 -24.14
C TYR A 129 18.26 -4.95 -24.69
N ALA A 130 17.97 -5.40 -25.90
CA ALA A 130 18.70 -6.51 -26.55
C ALA A 130 20.15 -6.11 -26.90
N GLY A 131 20.38 -4.84 -27.26
CA GLY A 131 21.72 -4.27 -27.44
C GLY A 131 22.56 -4.37 -26.16
N VAL A 132 21.95 -4.12 -25.01
CA VAL A 132 22.60 -4.22 -23.69
C VAL A 132 22.98 -5.67 -23.38
N ASN A 133 22.09 -6.62 -23.66
CA ASN A 133 22.41 -8.04 -23.51
C ASN A 133 23.65 -8.43 -24.32
N ARG A 134 23.71 -8.04 -25.59
CA ARG A 134 24.87 -8.30 -26.46
C ARG A 134 26.16 -7.68 -25.92
N ALA A 135 26.10 -6.44 -25.42
CA ALA A 135 27.26 -5.79 -24.81
C ALA A 135 27.75 -6.50 -23.53
N HIS A 136 26.82 -6.97 -22.68
CA HIS A 136 27.14 -7.80 -21.51
C HIS A 136 27.79 -9.13 -21.90
N ASP A 137 27.29 -9.78 -22.94
CA ASP A 137 27.81 -11.07 -23.40
C ASP A 137 29.21 -10.93 -24.04
N MET A 138 29.52 -9.78 -24.67
CA MET A 138 30.83 -9.47 -25.26
C MET A 138 31.89 -9.05 -24.23
N ILE A 139 31.51 -8.44 -23.10
CA ILE A 139 32.44 -7.89 -22.10
C ILE A 139 32.10 -8.43 -20.70
N LYS A 140 32.69 -9.58 -20.33
CA LYS A 140 32.49 -10.21 -19.00
C LYS A 140 32.85 -9.29 -17.81
N ALA A 141 33.71 -8.29 -17.98
CA ALA A 141 34.11 -7.37 -16.91
C ALA A 141 33.00 -6.38 -16.47
N ASN A 142 32.01 -6.09 -17.33
CA ASN A 142 30.90 -5.17 -17.02
C ASN A 142 29.75 -5.82 -16.22
N SER A 143 29.89 -7.10 -15.87
CA SER A 143 28.90 -7.87 -15.10
C SER A 143 28.69 -7.39 -13.66
N ALA A 144 29.57 -6.52 -13.15
CA ALA A 144 29.67 -6.21 -11.71
C ALA A 144 28.97 -4.92 -11.26
N VAL A 145 28.61 -4.00 -12.17
CA VAL A 145 28.10 -2.66 -11.80
C VAL A 145 26.71 -2.43 -12.40
N ASP A 146 25.70 -2.30 -11.52
CA ASP A 146 24.34 -1.93 -11.89
C ASP A 146 24.22 -0.39 -11.96
N TYR A 147 24.58 0.19 -13.10
CA TYR A 147 24.56 1.64 -13.32
C TYR A 147 23.17 2.24 -13.15
N GLU A 148 22.10 1.48 -13.39
CA GLU A 148 20.72 1.91 -13.11
C GLU A 148 20.41 1.94 -11.61
N ALA A 149 20.94 1.01 -10.81
CA ALA A 149 20.83 1.10 -9.35
C ALA A 149 21.59 2.33 -8.80
N LEU A 150 22.75 2.65 -9.38
CA LEU A 150 23.48 3.88 -9.10
C LEU A 150 22.69 5.13 -9.54
N ALA A 151 22.11 5.10 -10.74
CA ALA A 151 21.27 6.17 -11.26
C ALA A 151 20.05 6.38 -10.37
N ALA A 152 19.30 5.33 -10.01
CA ALA A 152 18.15 5.41 -9.10
C ALA A 152 18.54 5.93 -7.70
N LYS A 153 19.73 5.57 -7.20
CA LYS A 153 20.26 6.12 -5.94
C LYS A 153 20.57 7.61 -6.08
N LEU A 154 21.10 8.04 -7.22
CA LEU A 154 21.33 9.45 -7.55
C LEU A 154 20.02 10.20 -7.78
N GLU A 155 19.04 9.64 -8.48
CA GLU A 155 17.70 10.21 -8.67
C GLU A 155 17.02 10.44 -7.32
N LYS A 156 17.10 9.46 -6.41
CA LYS A 156 16.55 9.60 -5.06
C LYS A 156 17.27 10.69 -4.25
N LYS A 157 18.57 10.88 -4.48
CA LYS A 157 19.40 11.90 -3.81
C LYS A 157 19.17 13.31 -4.37
N THR A 158 19.01 13.44 -5.68
CA THR A 158 18.95 14.71 -6.43
C THR A 158 17.53 15.15 -6.75
N LYS A 159 16.56 14.24 -6.68
CA LYS A 159 15.17 14.41 -7.14
C LYS A 159 15.05 14.77 -8.63
N GLN A 160 16.09 14.53 -9.42
CA GLN A 160 16.10 14.69 -10.87
C GLN A 160 16.18 13.32 -11.53
N LYS A 161 15.57 13.15 -12.72
CA LYS A 161 15.73 11.93 -13.50
C LYS A 161 17.16 11.86 -14.03
N MET A 162 17.79 10.70 -13.91
CA MET A 162 19.16 10.48 -14.36
C MET A 162 19.17 9.48 -15.52
N ALA A 163 20.13 9.65 -16.42
CA ALA A 163 20.39 8.79 -17.54
C ALA A 163 21.84 8.31 -17.48
N VAL A 164 22.05 7.01 -17.69
CA VAL A 164 23.39 6.49 -17.95
C VAL A 164 23.71 6.82 -19.40
N VAL A 165 24.82 7.47 -19.68
CA VAL A 165 25.27 7.83 -21.03
C VAL A 165 26.66 7.25 -21.28
N LYS A 166 26.95 6.93 -22.55
CA LYS A 166 28.30 6.57 -22.96
C LYS A 166 29.07 7.86 -23.25
N GLU A 167 30.26 7.99 -22.69
CA GLU A 167 31.22 9.02 -23.05
C GLU A 167 32.10 8.55 -24.23
N ASP A 168 32.73 9.49 -24.93
CA ASP A 168 33.54 9.23 -26.13
C ASP A 168 34.76 8.33 -25.85
N CYS A 169 35.18 8.25 -24.58
CA CYS A 169 36.29 7.41 -24.10
C CYS A 169 35.86 6.00 -23.66
N ASP A 170 34.70 5.51 -24.11
CA ASP A 170 34.11 4.21 -23.72
C ASP A 170 33.84 4.07 -22.21
N SER A 171 33.83 5.17 -21.45
CA SER A 171 33.39 5.19 -20.05
C SER A 171 31.88 5.50 -19.94
N PHE A 172 31.28 5.09 -18.82
CA PHE A 172 29.87 5.36 -18.53
C PHE A 172 29.74 6.49 -17.52
N ASP A 173 28.89 7.47 -17.80
CA ASP A 173 28.57 8.56 -16.88
C ASP A 173 27.07 8.58 -16.56
N ILE A 174 26.71 9.13 -15.40
CA ILE A 174 25.32 9.27 -14.95
C ILE A 174 25.00 10.77 -14.88
N VAL A 175 24.27 11.24 -15.89
CA VAL A 175 23.92 12.67 -16.04
C VAL A 175 22.40 12.87 -15.92
N PRO A 176 21.91 14.07 -15.62
CA PRO A 176 20.47 14.34 -15.67
C PRO A 176 19.89 14.03 -17.07
N LEU A 177 18.70 13.43 -17.11
CA LEU A 177 18.04 12.98 -18.34
C LEU A 177 17.83 14.14 -19.33
N GLU A 178 17.49 15.33 -18.83
CA GLU A 178 17.36 16.52 -19.67
C GLU A 178 18.70 16.93 -20.30
N THR A 179 19.80 16.81 -19.56
CA THR A 179 21.15 17.08 -20.07
C THR A 179 21.57 16.06 -21.13
N ALA A 180 21.23 14.78 -20.94
CA ALA A 180 21.46 13.74 -21.95
C ALA A 180 20.68 14.05 -23.24
N ASN A 181 19.39 14.39 -23.12
CA ASN A 181 18.52 14.73 -24.24
C ASN A 181 19.01 15.99 -24.99
N GLN A 182 19.36 17.07 -24.27
CA GLN A 182 19.86 18.32 -24.86
C GLN A 182 21.19 18.12 -25.60
N LYS A 183 22.07 17.27 -25.07
CA LYS A 183 23.36 16.95 -25.70
C LYS A 183 23.26 15.87 -26.79
N GLY A 184 22.04 15.39 -27.11
CA GLY A 184 21.82 14.31 -28.07
C GLY A 184 22.52 13.00 -27.68
N LYS A 185 22.89 12.82 -26.40
CA LYS A 185 23.59 11.62 -25.94
C LYS A 185 22.62 10.45 -25.88
N ARG A 186 23.01 9.33 -26.46
CA ARG A 186 22.24 8.09 -26.40
C ARG A 186 22.21 7.59 -24.96
N VAL A 187 21.02 7.60 -24.36
CA VAL A 187 20.80 6.99 -23.04
C VAL A 187 21.05 5.49 -23.16
N LEU A 188 22.06 5.01 -22.45
CA LEU A 188 22.32 3.61 -22.30
C LEU A 188 21.42 3.05 -21.21
N LEU A 189 20.70 2.01 -21.57
CA LEU A 189 20.12 1.11 -20.59
C LEU A 189 21.26 0.21 -20.10
N SER A 190 21.40 -0.05 -18.80
CA SER A 190 22.45 -0.96 -18.28
C SER A 190 21.89 -2.32 -17.86
N THR A 191 20.56 -2.42 -17.80
CA THR A 191 19.87 -3.59 -17.27
C THR A 191 19.80 -4.70 -18.30
N LYS A 192 20.56 -5.77 -18.06
CA LYS A 192 20.41 -7.05 -18.77
C LYS A 192 19.00 -7.60 -18.55
N ILE A 193 18.32 -7.97 -19.63
CA ILE A 193 16.99 -8.57 -19.64
C ILE A 193 17.13 -10.06 -19.97
N ASP A 194 16.68 -10.93 -19.08
CA ASP A 194 16.77 -12.37 -19.26
C ASP A 194 15.63 -12.91 -20.14
N ARG A 195 14.45 -12.29 -20.05
CA ARG A 195 13.22 -12.71 -20.77
C ARG A 195 12.46 -11.50 -21.32
N PHE A 196 12.10 -11.55 -22.59
CA PHE A 196 11.11 -10.66 -23.20
C PHE A 196 9.78 -11.40 -23.30
N ILE A 197 8.71 -10.81 -22.80
CA ILE A 197 7.38 -11.44 -22.79
C ILE A 197 6.32 -10.50 -23.38
N ALA A 198 5.36 -11.07 -24.09
CA ALA A 198 4.07 -10.44 -24.36
C ALA A 198 3.04 -11.01 -23.39
N SER A 199 2.53 -10.18 -22.49
CA SER A 199 1.52 -10.61 -21.51
C SER A 199 0.14 -10.67 -22.16
N PHE A 200 -0.41 -11.87 -22.30
CA PHE A 200 -1.74 -12.08 -22.88
C PHE A 200 -2.78 -12.40 -21.78
N SER A 201 -3.97 -11.80 -21.86
CA SER A 201 -5.02 -11.98 -20.85
C SER A 201 -6.38 -12.35 -21.44
N GLY A 202 -6.45 -12.77 -22.70
CA GLY A 202 -7.73 -13.07 -23.37
C GLY A 202 -8.62 -11.86 -23.59
N GLY A 203 -8.06 -10.64 -23.52
CA GLY A 203 -8.80 -9.39 -23.73
C GLY A 203 -8.35 -8.65 -25.00
N LYS A 204 -9.22 -7.77 -25.50
CA LYS A 204 -8.98 -6.92 -26.69
C LYS A 204 -7.64 -6.20 -26.66
N ASP A 205 -7.31 -5.59 -25.51
CA ASP A 205 -6.12 -4.76 -25.35
C ASP A 205 -4.84 -5.61 -25.43
N SER A 206 -4.82 -6.79 -24.80
CA SER A 206 -3.67 -7.70 -24.85
C SER A 206 -3.49 -8.37 -26.22
N GLN A 207 -4.58 -8.53 -26.97
CA GLN A 207 -4.55 -9.12 -28.30
C GLN A 207 -3.97 -8.16 -29.34
N VAL A 208 -4.37 -6.89 -29.28
CA VAL A 208 -3.75 -5.83 -30.10
C VAL A 208 -2.24 -5.75 -29.82
N VAL A 209 -1.84 -5.76 -28.55
CA VAL A 209 -0.40 -5.75 -28.21
C VAL A 209 0.33 -6.98 -28.73
N LEU A 210 -0.26 -8.18 -28.62
CA LEU A 210 0.35 -9.39 -29.15
C LEU A 210 0.59 -9.27 -30.67
N ASP A 211 -0.43 -8.85 -31.42
CA ASP A 211 -0.32 -8.66 -32.87
C ASP A 211 0.80 -7.66 -33.22
N LEU A 212 0.77 -6.47 -32.59
CA LEU A 212 1.79 -5.44 -32.77
C LEU A 212 3.21 -5.95 -32.47
N VAL A 213 3.38 -6.74 -31.40
CA VAL A 213 4.69 -7.32 -31.05
C VAL A 213 5.17 -8.31 -32.11
N THR A 214 4.29 -9.18 -32.62
CA THR A 214 4.65 -10.12 -33.69
C THR A 214 5.06 -9.44 -35.00
N ARG A 215 4.55 -8.23 -35.25
CA ARG A 215 4.91 -7.39 -36.40
C ARG A 215 6.18 -6.58 -36.18
N ALA A 216 6.51 -6.26 -34.93
CA ALA A 216 7.63 -5.40 -34.57
C ALA A 216 8.97 -6.14 -34.39
N ILE A 217 8.95 -7.36 -33.80
CA ILE A 217 10.15 -8.11 -33.43
C ILE A 217 10.05 -9.60 -33.81
N PRO A 218 11.19 -10.31 -33.98
CA PRO A 218 11.18 -11.72 -34.36
C PRO A 218 10.45 -12.62 -33.35
N PRO A 219 9.71 -13.65 -33.79
CA PRO A 219 8.97 -14.55 -32.89
C PRO A 219 9.86 -15.39 -31.97
N THR A 220 11.16 -15.52 -32.29
CA THR A 220 12.17 -16.17 -31.43
C THR A 220 12.67 -15.27 -30.30
N ALA A 221 12.40 -13.96 -30.37
CA ALA A 221 12.94 -12.98 -29.44
C ALA A 221 12.11 -12.82 -28.15
N PHE A 222 10.87 -13.30 -28.15
CA PHE A 222 9.95 -13.16 -27.03
C PHE A 222 9.05 -14.40 -26.89
N GLU A 223 8.37 -14.50 -25.75
CA GLU A 223 7.32 -15.50 -25.54
C GLU A 223 5.99 -14.86 -25.15
N VAL A 224 4.89 -15.49 -25.53
CA VAL A 224 3.54 -15.13 -25.09
C VAL A 224 3.25 -15.88 -23.81
N ILE A 225 2.88 -15.16 -22.75
CA ILE A 225 2.54 -15.78 -21.46
C ILE A 225 1.09 -15.51 -21.10
N TYR A 226 0.38 -16.57 -20.71
CA TYR A 226 -0.97 -16.51 -20.17
C TYR A 226 -0.96 -17.04 -18.74
N SER A 227 -1.40 -16.20 -17.80
CA SER A 227 -1.52 -16.59 -16.40
C SER A 227 -2.95 -16.99 -16.10
N ASP A 228 -3.20 -18.29 -16.10
CA ASP A 228 -4.49 -18.85 -15.72
C ASP A 228 -4.66 -18.81 -14.20
N THR A 229 -5.50 -17.90 -13.73
CA THR A 229 -5.71 -17.71 -12.29
C THR A 229 -6.77 -18.66 -11.70
N GLY A 230 -7.39 -19.53 -12.51
CA GLY A 230 -8.58 -20.30 -12.15
C GLY A 230 -9.86 -19.45 -12.00
N TYR A 231 -9.79 -18.16 -12.33
CA TYR A 231 -10.93 -17.24 -12.33
C TYR A 231 -11.34 -16.82 -13.74
N GLU A 232 -10.69 -17.32 -14.77
CA GLU A 232 -10.87 -16.77 -16.11
C GLU A 232 -12.32 -16.93 -16.57
N LEU A 233 -12.84 -15.91 -17.26
CA LEU A 233 -14.05 -16.09 -18.04
C LEU A 233 -13.82 -17.22 -19.05
N PRO A 234 -14.74 -18.18 -19.21
CA PRO A 234 -14.62 -19.24 -20.20
C PRO A 234 -14.17 -18.77 -21.59
N PRO A 235 -14.77 -17.72 -22.19
CA PRO A 235 -14.36 -17.27 -23.52
C PRO A 235 -12.93 -16.68 -23.57
N SER A 236 -12.33 -16.31 -22.43
CA SER A 236 -10.90 -15.91 -22.40
C SER A 236 -9.97 -17.10 -22.61
N LEU A 237 -10.34 -18.27 -22.08
CA LEU A 237 -9.58 -19.51 -22.26
C LEU A 237 -9.72 -20.00 -23.70
N ASP A 238 -10.94 -19.97 -24.23
CA ASP A 238 -11.22 -20.34 -25.63
C ASP A 238 -10.45 -19.44 -26.60
N LEU A 239 -10.51 -18.12 -26.38
CA LEU A 239 -9.76 -17.15 -27.19
C LEU A 239 -8.25 -17.37 -27.10
N TYR A 240 -7.71 -17.74 -25.93
CA TYR A 240 -6.28 -18.02 -25.81
C TYR A 240 -5.85 -19.20 -26.67
N GLU A 241 -6.63 -20.30 -26.68
CA GLU A 241 -6.34 -21.44 -27.54
C GLU A 241 -6.50 -21.10 -29.03
N GLU A 242 -7.52 -20.31 -29.40
CA GLU A 242 -7.69 -19.82 -30.77
C GLU A 242 -6.49 -18.95 -31.22
N VAL A 243 -6.09 -17.98 -30.40
CA VAL A 243 -4.94 -17.09 -30.65
C VAL A 243 -3.65 -17.89 -30.77
N LYS A 244 -3.43 -18.86 -29.87
CA LYS A 244 -2.26 -19.75 -29.92
C LYS A 244 -2.22 -20.53 -31.22
N GLN A 245 -3.34 -21.06 -31.69
CA GLN A 245 -3.40 -21.73 -32.99
C GLN A 245 -3.19 -20.77 -34.17
N TYR A 246 -3.82 -19.60 -34.13
CA TYR A 246 -3.75 -18.57 -35.16
C TYR A 246 -2.32 -18.10 -35.41
N TYR A 247 -1.59 -17.77 -34.33
CA TYR A 247 -0.20 -17.33 -34.40
C TYR A 247 0.78 -18.48 -34.50
N GLY A 248 0.50 -19.65 -33.93
CA GLY A 248 1.34 -20.84 -34.08
C GLY A 248 1.45 -21.30 -35.54
N LYS A 249 0.38 -21.17 -36.32
CA LYS A 249 0.40 -21.44 -37.77
C LYS A 249 1.25 -20.42 -38.55
N ARG A 250 1.25 -19.15 -38.15
CA ARG A 250 1.98 -18.05 -38.82
C ARG A 250 3.44 -17.96 -38.39
N PHE A 251 3.71 -18.26 -37.12
CA PHE A 251 5.00 -18.14 -36.48
C PHE A 251 5.29 -19.39 -35.64
N PRO A 252 5.72 -20.51 -36.27
CA PRO A 252 5.96 -21.78 -35.56
C PRO A 252 7.00 -21.69 -34.43
N ALA A 253 7.91 -20.70 -34.50
CA ALA A 253 8.92 -20.45 -33.47
C ALA A 253 8.41 -19.65 -32.26
N LEU A 254 7.20 -19.06 -32.33
CA LEU A 254 6.64 -18.26 -31.25
C LEU A 254 6.17 -19.17 -30.10
N ARG A 255 6.78 -19.00 -28.93
CA ARG A 255 6.44 -19.81 -27.75
C ARG A 255 5.22 -19.24 -27.03
N PHE A 256 4.24 -20.09 -26.76
CA PHE A 256 3.11 -19.81 -25.86
C PHE A 256 3.28 -20.60 -24.58
N THR A 257 3.23 -19.91 -23.44
CA THR A 257 3.40 -20.50 -22.10
C THR A 257 2.18 -20.20 -21.24
N THR A 258 1.57 -21.24 -20.68
CA THR A 258 0.51 -21.09 -19.68
C THR A 258 1.06 -21.33 -18.29
N THR A 259 0.77 -20.44 -17.35
CA THR A 259 1.18 -20.58 -15.94
C THR A 259 -0.04 -20.69 -15.05
N ARG A 260 -0.01 -21.60 -14.08
CA ARG A 260 -1.07 -21.80 -13.09
C ARG A 260 -0.44 -22.00 -11.71
N ASN A 261 -1.17 -21.63 -10.66
CA ASN A 261 -0.79 -22.01 -9.31
C ASN A 261 -0.96 -23.52 -9.10
N HIS A 262 -0.19 -24.13 -8.19
CA HIS A 262 -0.28 -25.55 -7.85
C HIS A 262 -1.62 -25.91 -7.19
N GLU A 263 -2.31 -24.96 -6.56
CA GLU A 263 -3.63 -25.14 -5.96
C GLU A 263 -4.73 -24.36 -6.70
N SER A 264 -5.97 -24.84 -6.57
CA SER A 264 -7.13 -24.16 -7.12
C SER A 264 -7.47 -22.87 -6.36
N VAL A 265 -8.04 -21.92 -7.07
CA VAL A 265 -8.53 -20.67 -6.46
C VAL A 265 -9.50 -20.91 -5.32
N LEU A 266 -10.44 -21.86 -5.46
CA LEU A 266 -11.46 -22.14 -4.45
C LEU A 266 -10.83 -22.69 -3.16
N ASN A 267 -9.78 -23.51 -3.25
CA ASN A 267 -9.06 -23.96 -2.07
C ASN A 267 -8.40 -22.79 -1.32
N TYR A 268 -7.87 -21.80 -2.05
CA TYR A 268 -7.36 -20.59 -1.43
C TYR A 268 -8.46 -19.69 -0.85
N TRP A 269 -9.68 -19.70 -1.38
CA TRP A 269 -10.82 -19.04 -0.71
C TRP A 269 -11.09 -19.65 0.64
N ASP A 270 -11.10 -20.98 0.69
CA ASP A 270 -11.41 -21.72 1.91
C ASP A 270 -10.31 -21.51 2.98
N LYS A 271 -9.05 -21.28 2.56
CA LYS A 271 -7.90 -21.00 3.45
C LYS A 271 -7.71 -19.52 3.82
N ILE A 272 -7.89 -18.58 2.88
CA ILE A 272 -7.52 -17.16 3.01
C ILE A 272 -8.75 -16.24 3.20
N GLY A 273 -9.95 -16.75 2.92
CA GLY A 273 -11.19 -15.98 2.81
C GLY A 273 -11.33 -15.28 1.45
N THR A 274 -12.52 -14.73 1.21
CA THR A 274 -12.84 -14.02 -0.05
C THR A 274 -11.89 -12.84 -0.30
N PRO A 275 -11.45 -12.59 -1.54
CA PRO A 275 -10.72 -11.37 -1.88
C PRO A 275 -11.57 -10.13 -1.61
N SER A 276 -10.91 -9.03 -1.24
CA SER A 276 -11.57 -7.78 -0.90
C SER A 276 -10.97 -6.58 -1.65
N ASP A 277 -11.58 -5.40 -1.47
CA ASP A 277 -11.05 -4.16 -2.04
C ASP A 277 -9.71 -3.71 -1.41
N THR A 278 -9.46 -4.17 -0.17
CA THR A 278 -8.24 -3.89 0.57
C THR A 278 -7.24 -5.03 0.50
N HIS A 279 -7.69 -6.27 0.26
CA HIS A 279 -6.87 -7.48 0.25
C HIS A 279 -7.04 -8.25 -1.06
N ARG A 280 -6.29 -7.83 -2.08
CA ARG A 280 -6.27 -8.45 -3.42
C ARG A 280 -5.32 -9.64 -3.51
N TRP A 281 -5.41 -10.57 -2.55
CA TRP A 281 -4.47 -11.69 -2.46
C TRP A 281 -4.44 -12.52 -3.74
N CYS A 282 -5.59 -12.66 -4.43
CA CYS A 282 -5.71 -13.40 -5.69
C CYS A 282 -4.75 -12.88 -6.79
N CYS A 283 -4.52 -11.57 -6.87
CA CYS A 283 -3.59 -11.01 -7.86
C CYS A 283 -2.14 -11.40 -7.57
N SER A 284 -1.76 -11.56 -6.30
CA SER A 284 -0.41 -11.96 -5.93
C SER A 284 -0.23 -13.47 -6.01
N VAL A 285 -1.16 -14.23 -5.43
CA VAL A 285 -1.09 -15.71 -5.31
C VAL A 285 -1.45 -16.42 -6.61
N MET A 286 -2.54 -16.03 -7.26
CA MET A 286 -3.07 -16.76 -8.44
C MET A 286 -2.52 -16.25 -9.77
N LYS A 287 -2.04 -15.01 -9.82
CA LYS A 287 -1.56 -14.38 -11.06
C LYS A 287 -0.06 -14.16 -11.07
N THR A 288 0.42 -13.36 -10.12
CA THR A 288 1.80 -12.87 -10.13
C THR A 288 2.80 -13.96 -9.77
N ALA A 289 2.54 -14.72 -8.71
CA ALA A 289 3.42 -15.79 -8.24
C ALA A 289 3.65 -16.88 -9.30
N PRO A 290 2.62 -17.52 -9.88
CA PRO A 290 2.85 -18.55 -10.89
C PRO A 290 3.53 -18.01 -12.15
N LEU A 291 3.16 -16.80 -12.59
CA LEU A 291 3.78 -16.18 -13.76
C LEU A 291 5.29 -15.99 -13.57
N TYR A 292 5.72 -15.28 -12.53
CA TYR A 292 7.14 -14.96 -12.37
C TYR A 292 8.00 -16.12 -11.87
N ARG A 293 7.40 -17.12 -11.20
CA ARG A 293 8.10 -18.38 -10.89
C ARG A 293 8.46 -19.16 -12.14
N SER A 294 7.56 -19.22 -13.12
CA SER A 294 7.84 -19.89 -14.40
C SER A 294 8.99 -19.24 -15.18
N LEU A 295 9.27 -17.96 -14.90
CA LEU A 295 10.31 -17.17 -15.58
C LEU A 295 11.67 -17.24 -14.88
N LYS A 296 11.82 -17.98 -13.78
CA LYS A 296 13.11 -18.11 -13.09
C LYS A 296 14.19 -18.71 -14.01
N VAL A 297 15.44 -18.30 -13.77
CA VAL A 297 16.63 -18.77 -14.50
C VAL A 297 17.45 -19.74 -13.64
N GLU A 298 18.61 -20.14 -14.14
CA GLU A 298 19.52 -21.09 -13.48
C GLU A 298 19.75 -20.74 -12.00
N GLY A 299 19.77 -21.77 -11.16
CA GLY A 299 19.95 -21.62 -9.72
C GLY A 299 18.73 -21.11 -8.94
N ASN A 300 17.53 -21.13 -9.53
CA ASN A 300 16.25 -20.65 -8.96
C ASN A 300 16.17 -19.10 -8.84
N LYS A 301 17.04 -18.38 -9.54
CA LYS A 301 17.12 -16.92 -9.50
C LYS A 301 15.98 -16.30 -10.30
N GLN A 302 15.41 -15.20 -9.78
CA GLN A 302 14.37 -14.47 -10.48
C GLN A 302 14.92 -13.78 -11.74
N ALA A 303 14.29 -14.02 -12.91
CA ALA A 303 14.64 -13.33 -14.15
C ALA A 303 14.33 -11.84 -14.09
N ARG A 304 15.16 -11.05 -14.75
CA ARG A 304 14.83 -9.69 -15.19
C ARG A 304 13.98 -9.77 -16.46
N VAL A 305 12.78 -9.22 -16.40
CA VAL A 305 11.77 -9.40 -17.45
C VAL A 305 11.41 -8.04 -18.06
N LEU A 306 11.37 -7.97 -19.39
CA LEU A 306 10.67 -6.91 -20.09
C LEU A 306 9.33 -7.43 -20.58
N ALA A 307 8.25 -6.87 -20.06
CA ALA A 307 6.88 -7.26 -20.38
C ALA A 307 6.19 -6.21 -21.26
N PHE A 308 5.79 -6.59 -22.46
CA PHE A 308 4.84 -5.83 -23.26
C PHE A 308 3.42 -6.08 -22.73
N GLU A 309 2.74 -5.01 -22.31
CA GLU A 309 1.44 -5.07 -21.64
C GLU A 309 0.38 -4.23 -22.35
N GLY A 310 -0.83 -4.77 -22.46
CA GLY A 310 -2.02 -4.06 -22.94
C GLY A 310 -2.69 -3.18 -21.87
N VAL A 311 -1.98 -2.16 -21.37
CA VAL A 311 -2.51 -1.19 -20.40
C VAL A 311 -2.72 0.15 -21.09
N ARG A 312 -3.86 0.81 -20.84
CA ARG A 312 -4.21 2.12 -21.41
C ARG A 312 -4.50 3.15 -20.33
N ALA A 313 -4.18 4.41 -20.61
CA ALA A 313 -4.39 5.55 -19.73
C ALA A 313 -5.89 5.77 -19.44
N GLU A 314 -6.74 5.55 -20.46
CA GLU A 314 -8.20 5.73 -20.38
C GLU A 314 -8.89 4.75 -19.40
N GLU A 315 -8.25 3.62 -19.05
CA GLU A 315 -8.91 2.58 -18.25
C GLU A 315 -9.23 3.02 -16.80
N SER A 316 -8.51 4.00 -16.24
CA SER A 316 -8.80 4.57 -14.90
C SER A 316 -7.96 5.81 -14.59
N ALA A 317 -8.41 6.63 -13.64
CA ALA A 317 -7.65 7.76 -13.10
C ALA A 317 -6.27 7.39 -12.51
N ARG A 318 -6.08 6.13 -12.06
CA ARG A 318 -4.76 5.67 -11.62
C ARG A 318 -3.83 5.42 -12.82
N ARG A 319 -4.35 4.79 -13.87
CA ARG A 319 -3.59 4.42 -15.07
C ARG A 319 -3.28 5.61 -15.96
N SER A 320 -4.05 6.69 -15.90
CA SER A 320 -3.75 7.94 -16.62
C SER A 320 -2.41 8.57 -16.22
N ASN A 321 -1.91 8.25 -15.02
CA ASN A 321 -0.61 8.72 -14.51
C ASN A 321 0.55 7.76 -14.83
N TYR A 322 0.31 6.68 -15.59
CA TYR A 322 1.37 5.72 -15.92
C TYR A 322 2.26 6.27 -17.04
N ASN A 323 3.54 5.88 -17.01
CA ASN A 323 4.48 6.12 -18.12
C ASN A 323 4.44 4.93 -19.11
N ARG A 324 4.82 5.15 -20.37
CA ARG A 324 4.93 4.07 -21.37
C ARG A 324 5.96 3.00 -20.99
N ILE A 325 7.04 3.40 -20.32
CA ILE A 325 7.99 2.49 -19.67
C ILE A 325 7.87 2.66 -18.16
N GLY A 326 7.50 1.58 -17.46
CA GLY A 326 7.52 1.50 -16.00
C GLY A 326 8.64 0.58 -15.52
N LYS A 327 9.59 1.10 -14.75
CA LYS A 327 10.65 0.29 -14.12
C LYS A 327 10.32 0.03 -12.65
N GLY A 328 10.40 -1.22 -12.21
CA GLY A 328 10.31 -1.56 -10.78
C GLY A 328 8.99 -1.20 -10.11
N VAL A 329 7.91 -1.03 -10.87
CA VAL A 329 6.63 -0.45 -10.37
C VAL A 329 5.97 -1.36 -9.35
N LYS A 330 5.82 -2.64 -9.68
CA LYS A 330 5.23 -3.66 -8.79
C LYS A 330 6.27 -4.64 -8.26
N HIS A 331 7.18 -5.06 -9.11
CA HIS A 331 8.30 -5.93 -8.77
C HIS A 331 9.58 -5.34 -9.34
N SER A 332 10.65 -5.33 -8.54
CA SER A 332 11.92 -4.69 -8.90
C SER A 332 12.61 -5.27 -10.13
N PHE A 333 12.27 -6.51 -10.50
CA PHE A 333 12.87 -7.25 -11.62
C PHE A 333 12.05 -7.15 -12.92
N VAL A 334 11.00 -6.34 -12.97
CA VAL A 334 10.12 -6.21 -14.15
C VAL A 334 10.16 -4.79 -14.71
N ILE A 335 10.30 -4.71 -16.03
CA ILE A 335 10.14 -3.51 -16.83
C ILE A 335 8.88 -3.67 -17.67
N ASN A 336 7.89 -2.81 -17.47
CA ASN A 336 6.64 -2.84 -18.22
C ASN A 336 6.71 -1.85 -19.38
N ALA A 337 6.58 -2.34 -20.61
CA ALA A 337 6.43 -1.55 -21.82
C ALA A 337 4.97 -1.54 -22.25
N ARG A 338 4.41 -0.36 -22.51
CA ARG A 338 2.97 -0.15 -22.78
C ARG A 338 2.79 0.54 -24.14
N PRO A 339 2.82 -0.22 -25.25
CA PRO A 339 2.78 0.34 -26.60
C PRO A 339 1.51 1.15 -26.85
N ILE A 340 0.37 0.63 -26.39
CA ILE A 340 -0.96 1.20 -26.60
C ILE A 340 -1.42 2.14 -25.46
N LEU A 341 -0.51 2.65 -24.63
CA LEU A 341 -0.89 3.42 -23.43
C LEU A 341 -1.83 4.59 -23.74
N ASN A 342 -1.59 5.27 -24.86
CA ASN A 342 -2.33 6.46 -25.26
C ASN A 342 -3.53 6.15 -26.17
N TRP A 343 -3.73 4.87 -26.52
CA TRP A 343 -4.83 4.44 -27.37
C TRP A 343 -6.13 4.47 -26.59
N ASN A 344 -7.19 4.85 -27.27
CA ASN A 344 -8.55 4.90 -26.76
C ASN A 344 -9.29 3.59 -27.08
N THR A 345 -10.45 3.38 -26.46
CA THR A 345 -11.21 2.13 -26.61
C THR A 345 -11.67 1.90 -28.05
N THR A 346 -12.04 2.96 -28.76
CA THR A 346 -12.49 2.91 -30.14
C THR A 346 -11.36 2.48 -31.08
N GLU A 347 -10.18 3.05 -30.94
CA GLU A 347 -8.98 2.69 -31.71
C GLU A 347 -8.62 1.20 -31.55
N ILE A 348 -8.80 0.64 -30.35
CA ILE A 348 -8.59 -0.80 -30.11
C ILE A 348 -9.57 -1.66 -30.90
N TYR A 349 -10.86 -1.30 -30.93
CA TYR A 349 -11.84 -2.05 -31.71
C TYR A 349 -11.65 -1.88 -33.21
N LEU A 350 -11.34 -0.66 -33.68
CA LEU A 350 -11.01 -0.41 -35.07
C LEU A 350 -9.83 -1.27 -35.52
N TYR A 351 -8.77 -1.38 -34.71
CA TYR A 351 -7.64 -2.25 -35.01
C TYR A 351 -8.02 -3.72 -35.14
N LEU A 352 -8.80 -4.26 -34.19
CA LEU A 352 -9.26 -5.65 -34.23
C LEU A 352 -10.07 -5.94 -35.49
N LEU A 353 -10.95 -5.01 -35.89
CA LEU A 353 -11.76 -5.13 -37.10
C LEU A 353 -10.89 -5.01 -38.36
N PHE A 354 -9.96 -4.05 -38.41
CA PHE A 354 -9.07 -3.81 -39.54
C PHE A 354 -8.22 -5.05 -39.88
N HIS A 355 -7.76 -5.77 -38.86
CA HIS A 355 -6.95 -6.97 -39.02
C HIS A 355 -7.74 -8.28 -38.92
N SER A 356 -9.06 -8.21 -38.82
CA SER A 356 -9.94 -9.38 -38.65
C SER A 356 -9.45 -10.30 -37.52
N LEU A 357 -9.03 -9.71 -36.40
CA LEU A 357 -8.55 -10.43 -35.23
C LEU A 357 -9.74 -10.94 -34.41
N PRO A 358 -9.69 -12.17 -33.86
CA PRO A 358 -10.77 -12.72 -33.05
C PRO A 358 -11.15 -11.79 -31.89
N ILE A 359 -12.45 -11.57 -31.64
CA ILE A 359 -12.91 -10.73 -30.53
C ILE A 359 -13.50 -11.65 -29.46
N ASN A 360 -13.05 -11.51 -28.21
CA ASN A 360 -13.62 -12.29 -27.10
C ASN A 360 -15.16 -12.10 -27.05
N PRO A 361 -15.96 -13.17 -27.17
CA PRO A 361 -17.43 -13.09 -27.18
C PRO A 361 -18.04 -12.35 -25.99
N ALA A 362 -17.36 -12.29 -24.84
CA ALA A 362 -17.83 -11.53 -23.68
C ALA A 362 -17.97 -10.01 -23.98
N TYR A 363 -17.22 -9.46 -24.93
CA TYR A 363 -17.39 -8.07 -25.37
C TYR A 363 -18.70 -7.88 -26.17
N ARG A 364 -19.16 -8.91 -26.88
CA ARG A 364 -20.37 -8.88 -27.71
C ARG A 364 -21.65 -8.87 -26.87
N VAL A 365 -21.61 -9.48 -25.67
CA VAL A 365 -22.67 -9.41 -24.65
C VAL A 365 -22.54 -8.21 -23.70
N GLY A 366 -21.72 -7.21 -24.06
CA GLY A 366 -21.66 -5.93 -23.36
C GLY A 366 -20.69 -5.82 -22.18
N LYS A 367 -19.72 -6.74 -22.02
CA LYS A 367 -18.65 -6.51 -21.03
C LYS A 367 -17.72 -5.40 -21.53
N PRO A 368 -17.48 -4.32 -20.78
CA PRO A 368 -16.49 -3.30 -21.16
C PRO A 368 -15.05 -3.80 -21.00
N ARG A 369 -14.84 -4.79 -20.11
CA ARG A 369 -13.55 -5.40 -19.82
C ARG A 369 -13.72 -6.88 -19.51
N VAL A 370 -12.83 -7.68 -20.06
CA VAL A 370 -12.71 -9.12 -19.75
C VAL A 370 -11.62 -9.35 -18.71
N GLY A 371 -11.87 -10.28 -17.79
CA GLY A 371 -10.96 -10.68 -16.72
C GLY A 371 -11.58 -11.81 -15.91
N CYS A 372 -11.49 -11.72 -14.58
CA CYS A 372 -12.02 -12.72 -13.67
C CYS A 372 -13.56 -12.81 -13.72
N ILE A 373 -14.11 -14.02 -13.58
CA ILE A 373 -15.53 -14.34 -13.44
C ILE A 373 -16.16 -13.56 -12.27
N LEU A 374 -15.41 -13.36 -11.18
CA LEU A 374 -15.83 -12.55 -10.05
C LEU A 374 -14.66 -11.71 -9.53
N CYS A 375 -14.83 -10.40 -9.45
CA CYS A 375 -13.79 -9.49 -8.98
C CYS A 375 -14.37 -8.42 -8.05
N PRO A 376 -13.76 -8.16 -6.87
CA PRO A 376 -14.20 -7.06 -6.00
C PRO A 376 -14.08 -5.67 -6.67
N PHE A 377 -13.28 -5.56 -7.73
CA PHE A 377 -13.12 -4.35 -8.54
C PHE A 377 -13.96 -4.32 -9.82
N GLY A 378 -14.73 -5.38 -10.10
CA GLY A 378 -15.69 -5.39 -11.20
C GLY A 378 -16.81 -4.38 -10.97
N SER A 379 -17.68 -4.19 -11.96
CA SER A 379 -18.90 -3.39 -11.82
C SER A 379 -20.11 -4.28 -11.53
N PRO A 380 -21.20 -3.74 -10.94
CA PRO A 380 -22.48 -4.47 -10.84
C PRO A 380 -23.02 -4.94 -12.20
N TRP A 381 -22.71 -4.19 -13.26
CA TRP A 381 -23.00 -4.56 -14.65
C TRP A 381 -22.25 -5.83 -15.06
N ASP A 382 -20.97 -5.94 -14.71
CA ASP A 382 -20.18 -7.13 -14.99
C ASP A 382 -20.74 -8.35 -14.27
N ASP A 383 -21.12 -8.20 -13.01
CA ASP A 383 -21.69 -9.27 -12.19
C ASP A 383 -23.02 -9.78 -12.78
N MET A 384 -23.86 -8.87 -13.30
CA MET A 384 -25.11 -9.19 -14.00
C MET A 384 -24.86 -10.04 -15.26
N ILE A 385 -23.93 -9.59 -16.13
CA ILE A 385 -23.58 -10.34 -17.34
C ILE A 385 -23.06 -11.73 -16.97
N VAL A 386 -22.16 -11.80 -15.98
CA VAL A 386 -21.60 -13.08 -15.55
C VAL A 386 -22.67 -14.01 -15.05
N ASN A 387 -23.59 -13.54 -14.19
CA ASN A 387 -24.62 -14.41 -13.65
C ASN A 387 -25.60 -14.89 -14.72
N LYS A 388 -25.89 -14.07 -15.75
CA LYS A 388 -26.80 -14.46 -16.85
C LYS A 388 -26.17 -15.38 -17.88
N VAL A 389 -24.91 -15.14 -18.24
CA VAL A 389 -24.25 -15.79 -19.38
C VAL A 389 -23.32 -16.92 -18.96
N TYR A 390 -22.71 -16.80 -17.76
CA TYR A 390 -21.70 -17.73 -17.24
C TYR A 390 -22.07 -18.22 -15.83
N HIS A 391 -23.37 -18.44 -15.59
CA HIS A 391 -23.94 -18.79 -14.29
C HIS A 391 -23.18 -19.92 -13.60
N ASP A 392 -23.01 -21.05 -14.30
CA ASP A 392 -22.41 -22.26 -13.74
C ASP A 392 -20.95 -22.04 -13.30
N ASN A 393 -20.21 -21.18 -14.00
CA ASN A 393 -18.85 -20.82 -13.62
C ASN A 393 -18.80 -19.86 -12.42
N LEU A 394 -19.84 -19.05 -12.21
CA LEU A 394 -19.96 -18.14 -11.07
C LEU A 394 -20.40 -18.86 -9.79
N THR A 395 -21.30 -19.84 -9.90
CA THR A 395 -21.96 -20.54 -8.79
C THR A 395 -20.99 -20.96 -7.67
N PRO A 396 -19.84 -21.60 -7.94
CA PRO A 396 -18.92 -22.03 -6.87
C PRO A 396 -18.37 -20.89 -5.99
N PHE A 397 -18.30 -19.67 -6.54
CA PHE A 397 -17.87 -18.47 -5.82
C PHE A 397 -19.03 -17.77 -5.14
N LEU A 398 -20.16 -17.62 -5.83
CA LEU A 398 -21.34 -16.94 -5.29
C LEU A 398 -21.92 -17.70 -4.09
N SER A 399 -22.05 -19.02 -4.18
CA SER A 399 -22.56 -19.85 -3.08
C SER A 399 -21.70 -19.72 -1.82
N ARG A 400 -20.36 -19.67 -1.95
CA ARG A 400 -19.47 -19.41 -0.79
C ARG A 400 -19.73 -18.05 -0.14
N ILE A 401 -20.00 -17.02 -0.93
CA ILE A 401 -20.33 -15.69 -0.40
C ILE A 401 -21.68 -15.75 0.34
N GLU A 402 -22.68 -16.38 -0.27
CA GLU A 402 -24.02 -16.54 0.32
C GLU A 402 -23.96 -17.33 1.64
N GLU A 403 -23.21 -18.42 1.68
CA GLU A 403 -22.96 -19.22 2.89
C GLU A 403 -22.27 -18.39 3.99
N ILE A 404 -21.26 -17.59 3.65
CA ILE A 404 -20.59 -16.69 4.61
C ILE A 404 -21.58 -15.65 5.15
N VAL A 405 -22.41 -15.06 4.29
CA VAL A 405 -23.42 -14.07 4.68
C VAL A 405 -24.47 -14.69 5.60
N ALA A 406 -24.95 -15.90 5.28
CA ALA A 406 -25.88 -16.65 6.10
C ALA A 406 -25.28 -17.02 7.46
N LYS A 407 -24.06 -17.57 7.49
CA LYS A 407 -23.34 -17.94 8.72
C LYS A 407 -23.12 -16.74 9.64
N ARG A 408 -22.86 -15.55 9.06
CA ARG A 408 -22.66 -14.30 9.80
C ARG A 408 -23.95 -13.63 10.25
N LYS A 409 -25.12 -14.14 9.83
CA LYS A 409 -26.45 -13.58 10.14
C LYS A 409 -26.53 -12.08 9.82
N ILE A 410 -26.03 -11.68 8.65
CA ILE A 410 -26.01 -10.27 8.22
C ILE A 410 -27.44 -9.77 8.01
N PRO A 411 -27.85 -8.65 8.65
CA PRO A 411 -29.14 -8.01 8.37
C PRO A 411 -29.24 -7.58 6.90
N ASN A 412 -30.43 -7.70 6.31
CA ASN A 412 -30.67 -7.39 4.89
C ASN A 412 -29.69 -8.10 3.93
N ALA A 413 -29.47 -9.41 4.13
CA ALA A 413 -28.51 -10.21 3.35
C ALA A 413 -28.64 -10.04 1.82
N GLY A 414 -29.88 -9.95 1.30
CA GLY A 414 -30.11 -9.71 -0.13
C GLY A 414 -29.56 -8.37 -0.62
N GLU A 415 -29.77 -7.28 0.11
CA GLU A 415 -29.17 -5.97 -0.20
C GLU A 415 -27.65 -6.00 -0.05
N TYR A 416 -27.14 -6.69 0.97
CA TYR A 416 -25.70 -6.85 1.18
C TYR A 416 -24.99 -7.49 -0.02
N LEU A 417 -25.61 -8.51 -0.62
CA LEU A 417 -25.11 -9.19 -1.81
C LEU A 417 -25.23 -8.31 -3.06
N ARG A 418 -26.40 -7.69 -3.30
CA ARG A 418 -26.65 -6.78 -4.44
C ARG A 418 -25.70 -5.59 -4.45
N ASP A 419 -25.45 -5.00 -3.29
CA ASP A 419 -24.54 -3.86 -3.10
C ASP A 419 -23.06 -4.27 -3.06
N ARG A 420 -22.77 -5.58 -3.15
CA ARG A 420 -21.42 -6.16 -3.13
C ARG A 420 -20.67 -5.83 -1.85
N LYS A 421 -21.37 -5.68 -0.72
CA LYS A 421 -20.76 -5.33 0.59
C LYS A 421 -19.83 -6.43 1.12
N TRP A 422 -19.90 -7.65 0.57
CA TRP A 422 -18.97 -8.74 0.86
C TRP A 422 -17.51 -8.38 0.56
N LYS A 423 -17.26 -7.46 -0.38
CA LYS A 423 -15.91 -7.03 -0.76
C LYS A 423 -15.25 -6.06 0.23
N LEU A 424 -15.99 -5.53 1.22
CA LEU A 424 -15.51 -4.51 2.16
C LEU A 424 -14.77 -5.11 3.37
N ARG A 425 -14.45 -6.41 3.31
CA ARG A 425 -13.72 -7.11 4.36
C ARG A 425 -12.30 -6.55 4.49
N SER A 426 -11.92 -6.16 5.71
CA SER A 426 -10.64 -5.53 6.03
C SER A 426 -9.69 -6.38 6.88
N SER A 427 -10.13 -7.54 7.39
CA SER A 427 -9.35 -8.41 8.28
C SER A 427 -9.84 -9.86 8.24
N GLY A 428 -9.22 -10.74 9.02
CA GLY A 428 -9.65 -12.13 9.18
C GLY A 428 -10.91 -12.31 10.03
N THR A 429 -11.48 -11.22 10.54
CA THR A 429 -12.67 -11.27 11.40
C THR A 429 -13.82 -11.95 10.64
N ASN A 430 -14.41 -12.98 11.24
CA ASN A 430 -15.49 -13.80 10.68
C ASN A 430 -15.12 -14.69 9.48
N VAL A 431 -13.83 -14.91 9.19
CA VAL A 431 -13.39 -15.90 8.20
C VAL A 431 -13.40 -17.32 8.77
N GLY A 432 -13.29 -17.45 10.09
CA GLY A 432 -13.30 -18.75 10.78
C GLY A 432 -11.93 -19.44 10.86
N ASN A 433 -10.83 -18.71 10.70
CA ASN A 433 -9.48 -19.25 10.91
C ASN A 433 -9.18 -19.39 12.42
N PRO A 434 -8.81 -20.58 12.93
CA PRO A 434 -8.50 -20.80 14.34
C PRO A 434 -7.06 -20.39 14.74
N THR A 435 -6.28 -19.84 13.82
CA THR A 435 -4.88 -19.43 14.03
C THR A 435 -4.83 -18.02 14.64
N PHE A 436 -4.04 -17.86 15.70
CA PHE A 436 -3.83 -16.56 16.36
C PHE A 436 -2.41 -16.43 16.91
N VAL A 437 -1.88 -15.20 16.92
CA VAL A 437 -0.57 -14.86 17.49
C VAL A 437 -0.76 -13.81 18.57
N LYS A 438 -0.42 -14.14 19.82
CA LYS A 438 -0.42 -13.21 20.96
C LYS A 438 1.02 -12.81 21.27
N ILE A 439 1.34 -11.53 21.21
CA ILE A 439 2.69 -11.01 21.47
C ILE A 439 2.76 -10.43 22.88
N LYS A 440 3.90 -10.60 23.54
CA LYS A 440 4.22 -9.97 24.83
C LYS A 440 5.66 -9.51 24.83
N ASN A 441 5.84 -8.21 25.04
CA ASN A 441 7.14 -7.54 25.10
C ASN A 441 7.53 -7.24 26.55
N SER A 442 8.83 -7.32 26.83
CA SER A 442 9.47 -6.82 28.05
C SER A 442 10.76 -6.09 27.69
N THR A 443 11.48 -5.54 28.66
CA THR A 443 12.73 -4.81 28.38
C THR A 443 13.77 -5.68 27.67
N ASN A 444 13.99 -6.92 28.11
CA ASN A 444 15.07 -7.79 27.57
C ASN A 444 14.57 -9.03 26.82
N GLU A 445 13.26 -9.30 26.85
CA GLU A 445 12.66 -10.48 26.24
C GLU A 445 11.48 -10.10 25.35
N PHE A 446 11.46 -10.66 24.14
CA PHE A 446 10.30 -10.73 23.27
C PHE A 446 9.71 -12.14 23.33
N SER A 447 8.40 -12.26 23.52
CA SER A 447 7.73 -13.55 23.52
C SER A 447 6.42 -13.53 22.74
N ALA A 448 6.04 -14.67 22.18
CA ALA A 448 4.77 -14.84 21.48
C ALA A 448 4.18 -16.22 21.72
N ILE A 449 2.86 -16.28 21.88
CA ILE A 449 2.08 -17.52 21.86
C ILE A 449 1.42 -17.64 20.49
N ILE A 450 1.68 -18.73 19.79
CA ILE A 450 1.09 -19.04 18.49
C ILE A 450 0.15 -20.23 18.66
N THR A 451 -1.13 -20.01 18.35
CA THR A 451 -2.18 -21.04 18.38
C THR A 451 -2.43 -21.54 16.96
N ASN A 452 -2.51 -22.86 16.78
CA ASN A 452 -2.68 -23.58 15.52
C ASN A 452 -1.70 -23.15 14.40
N PRO A 453 -0.38 -23.13 14.65
CA PRO A 453 0.59 -22.74 13.63
C PRO A 453 0.53 -23.67 12.41
N GLN A 454 0.50 -23.11 11.21
CA GLN A 454 0.49 -23.89 9.96
C GLN A 454 1.86 -24.45 9.58
N LYS A 455 2.95 -23.82 10.03
CA LYS A 455 4.35 -24.20 9.75
C LYS A 455 5.21 -24.12 11.01
N LYS A 456 6.37 -24.77 11.00
CA LYS A 456 7.31 -24.69 12.13
C LYS A 456 8.02 -23.33 12.06
N ILE A 457 8.30 -22.73 13.22
CA ILE A 457 9.01 -21.45 13.30
C ILE A 457 10.38 -21.53 12.60
N PHE A 458 11.04 -22.68 12.74
CA PHE A 458 12.36 -22.97 12.19
C PHE A 458 12.40 -23.06 10.66
N ASP A 459 11.25 -23.25 10.00
CA ASP A 459 11.19 -23.24 8.55
C ASP A 459 11.46 -21.82 8.01
N TRP A 460 11.15 -20.79 8.81
CA TRP A 460 11.31 -19.37 8.44
C TRP A 460 12.41 -18.63 9.19
N LEU A 461 12.80 -19.09 10.37
CA LEU A 461 13.82 -18.44 11.20
C LEU A 461 15.16 -18.17 10.47
N PRO A 462 15.67 -19.08 9.59
CA PRO A 462 16.91 -18.85 8.83
C PRO A 462 16.86 -17.65 7.88
N VAL A 463 15.69 -17.08 7.57
CA VAL A 463 15.62 -15.85 6.77
C VAL A 463 16.33 -14.69 7.47
N LEU A 464 16.25 -14.62 8.81
CA LEU A 464 16.83 -13.52 9.60
C LEU A 464 18.35 -13.60 9.69
N GLY A 465 18.90 -14.80 9.66
CA GLY A 465 20.31 -15.01 9.90
C GLY A 465 20.66 -16.47 10.12
N ARG A 466 21.93 -16.74 10.47
CA ARG A 466 22.39 -18.10 10.77
C ARG A 466 21.76 -18.58 12.08
N VAL A 467 21.16 -19.76 12.05
CA VAL A 467 20.51 -20.40 13.20
C VAL A 467 21.31 -21.63 13.60
N SER A 468 21.69 -21.73 14.87
CA SER A 468 22.24 -22.94 15.48
C SER A 468 21.32 -23.35 16.62
N ALA A 469 20.67 -24.51 16.51
CA ALA A 469 19.62 -24.88 17.45
C ALA A 469 19.56 -26.40 17.65
N ASN A 470 19.20 -26.81 18.86
CA ASN A 470 18.91 -28.20 19.19
C ASN A 470 17.39 -28.38 19.24
N ILE A 471 16.82 -28.87 18.14
CA ILE A 471 15.37 -28.92 17.93
C ILE A 471 14.92 -30.36 17.83
N LYS A 472 13.91 -30.74 18.62
CA LYS A 472 13.18 -32.00 18.47
C LYS A 472 11.69 -31.69 18.32
N ASN A 473 11.08 -32.17 17.24
CA ASN A 473 9.65 -31.99 16.96
C ASN A 473 9.16 -30.51 17.01
N GLY A 474 10.00 -29.57 16.55
CA GLY A 474 9.66 -28.13 16.54
C GLY A 474 9.74 -27.43 17.90
N ILE A 475 10.25 -28.11 18.92
CA ILE A 475 10.50 -27.60 20.28
C ILE A 475 12.01 -27.67 20.51
N GLY A 476 12.56 -26.66 21.18
CA GLY A 476 13.99 -26.61 21.46
C GLY A 476 14.47 -25.20 21.73
N SER A 477 15.77 -25.07 21.89
CA SER A 477 16.45 -23.79 22.10
C SER A 477 17.62 -23.66 21.14
N GLY A 478 18.05 -22.42 20.93
CA GLY A 478 19.14 -22.14 20.01
C GLY A 478 19.60 -20.70 20.06
N ILE A 479 20.51 -20.39 19.15
CA ILE A 479 21.09 -19.08 18.93
C ILE A 479 20.80 -18.67 17.48
N ILE A 480 20.35 -17.44 17.31
CA ILE A 480 20.23 -16.79 16.01
C ILE A 480 21.24 -15.64 15.91
N GLN A 481 22.00 -15.62 14.82
CA GLN A 481 22.92 -14.54 14.51
C GLN A 481 22.21 -13.52 13.62
N PHE A 482 21.93 -12.33 14.14
CA PHE A 482 21.29 -11.23 13.42
C PHE A 482 22.19 -9.99 13.45
N GLU A 483 22.52 -9.43 12.28
CA GLU A 483 23.36 -8.23 12.14
C GLU A 483 24.64 -8.24 12.99
N ASN A 484 25.34 -9.39 12.98
CA ASN A 484 26.58 -9.68 13.74
C ASN A 484 26.41 -9.83 15.26
N GLN A 485 25.19 -9.77 15.79
CA GLN A 485 24.87 -10.06 17.19
C GLN A 485 24.23 -11.45 17.32
N SER A 486 24.43 -12.09 18.46
CA SER A 486 23.88 -13.43 18.76
C SER A 486 22.81 -13.33 19.83
N PHE A 487 21.65 -13.93 19.57
CA PHE A 487 20.50 -13.90 20.47
C PHE A 487 20.04 -15.31 20.78
N SER A 488 19.83 -15.63 22.05
CA SER A 488 19.28 -16.91 22.47
C SER A 488 17.77 -16.90 22.38
N PHE A 489 17.20 -18.02 21.92
CA PHE A 489 15.76 -18.20 21.84
C PHE A 489 15.33 -19.60 22.30
N ASP A 490 14.06 -19.69 22.66
CA ASP A 490 13.39 -20.90 23.12
C ASP A 490 12.03 -21.07 22.42
N VAL A 491 11.72 -22.30 22.03
CA VAL A 491 10.40 -22.71 21.54
C VAL A 491 9.89 -23.84 22.41
N LYS A 492 8.79 -23.60 23.12
CA LYS A 492 8.20 -24.54 24.10
C LYS A 492 6.75 -24.84 23.77
N LYS A 493 6.27 -26.05 24.10
CA LYS A 493 4.84 -26.37 24.05
C LYS A 493 4.11 -25.54 25.10
N HIS A 494 3.05 -24.84 24.71
CA HIS A 494 2.19 -24.08 25.63
C HIS A 494 0.87 -24.81 25.89
N SER A 495 0.27 -25.41 24.86
CA SER A 495 -0.89 -26.29 24.97
C SER A 495 -0.83 -27.38 23.90
N ASN A 496 -1.89 -28.20 23.77
CA ASN A 496 -1.99 -29.17 22.67
C ASN A 496 -2.06 -28.50 21.29
N THR A 497 -2.53 -27.27 21.22
CA THR A 497 -2.71 -26.52 19.97
C THR A 497 -1.85 -25.26 19.89
N SER A 498 -1.04 -24.96 20.91
CA SER A 498 -0.22 -23.74 20.93
C SER A 498 1.23 -23.95 21.37
N ILE A 499 2.10 -23.12 20.81
CA ILE A 499 3.52 -23.03 21.12
C ILE A 499 3.86 -21.65 21.65
N LYS A 500 4.85 -21.55 22.52
CA LYS A 500 5.43 -20.30 23.00
C LYS A 500 6.83 -20.14 22.42
N PHE A 501 7.07 -19.03 21.74
CA PHE A 501 8.38 -18.55 21.32
C PHE A 501 8.85 -17.47 22.29
N THR A 502 10.11 -17.53 22.72
CA THR A 502 10.78 -16.53 23.56
C THR A 502 12.15 -16.25 22.95
N ILE A 503 12.56 -14.99 22.87
CA ILE A 503 13.91 -14.57 22.47
C ILE A 503 14.43 -13.51 23.44
N HIS A 504 15.68 -13.69 23.90
CA HIS A 504 16.39 -12.72 24.71
C HIS A 504 17.11 -11.76 23.78
N ASP A 505 16.49 -10.61 23.54
CA ASP A 505 16.86 -9.69 22.46
C ASP A 505 17.50 -8.38 22.94
N ASN A 506 17.56 -8.15 24.25
CA ASN A 506 18.11 -6.93 24.86
C ASN A 506 17.53 -5.66 24.22
N ASN A 507 16.22 -5.65 23.96
CA ASN A 507 15.49 -4.57 23.29
C ASN A 507 15.97 -4.25 21.86
N ASN A 508 16.45 -5.23 21.10
CA ASN A 508 16.78 -5.05 19.69
C ASN A 508 15.49 -4.91 18.86
N ILE A 509 15.05 -3.67 18.69
CA ILE A 509 13.82 -3.27 18.00
C ILE A 509 13.72 -3.88 16.60
N ARG A 510 14.82 -3.82 15.85
CA ARG A 510 14.84 -4.28 14.46
C ARG A 510 14.66 -5.80 14.41
N LEU A 511 15.29 -6.53 15.34
CA LEU A 511 15.06 -7.95 15.51
C LEU A 511 13.61 -8.24 15.91
N ARG A 512 13.00 -7.49 16.85
CA ARG A 512 11.58 -7.61 17.23
C ARG A 512 10.65 -7.44 16.03
N TYR A 513 10.90 -6.42 15.22
CA TYR A 513 10.12 -6.14 14.01
C TYR A 513 10.13 -7.34 13.05
N TYR A 514 11.30 -7.90 12.79
CA TYR A 514 11.46 -9.00 11.83
C TYR A 514 11.08 -10.36 12.41
N ILE A 515 11.35 -10.63 13.68
CA ILE A 515 10.93 -11.90 14.32
C ILE A 515 9.42 -11.98 14.38
N ARG A 516 8.71 -10.88 14.67
CA ARG A 516 7.24 -10.84 14.61
C ARG A 516 6.71 -11.24 13.22
N ARG A 517 7.33 -10.74 12.14
CA ARG A 517 6.98 -11.12 10.76
C ARG A 517 7.25 -12.61 10.49
N VAL A 518 8.35 -13.15 10.98
CA VAL A 518 8.65 -14.59 10.91
C VAL A 518 7.59 -15.41 11.65
N LEU A 519 7.15 -14.96 12.83
CA LEU A 519 6.14 -15.66 13.62
C LEU A 519 4.76 -15.62 12.93
N TYR A 520 4.33 -14.48 12.38
CA TYR A 520 3.12 -14.40 11.56
C TYR A 520 3.23 -15.30 10.33
N LYS A 521 4.38 -15.35 9.67
CA LYS A 521 4.59 -16.22 8.52
C LYS A 521 4.50 -17.69 8.91
N SER A 522 5.11 -18.08 10.02
CA SER A 522 5.04 -19.45 10.55
C SER A 522 3.62 -19.82 10.97
N ALA A 523 2.89 -18.88 11.55
CA ALA A 523 1.51 -19.06 11.96
C ALA A 523 0.58 -19.27 10.75
N TYR A 524 0.69 -18.45 9.70
CA TYR A 524 -0.32 -18.37 8.63
C TYR A 524 0.13 -18.91 7.25
N CYS A 525 1.37 -19.37 7.08
CA CYS A 525 1.87 -19.79 5.76
C CYS A 525 1.18 -21.08 5.28
N ILE A 526 0.54 -20.98 4.12
CA ILE A 526 -0.11 -22.09 3.40
C ILE A 526 0.60 -22.42 2.07
N ASN A 527 1.90 -22.13 1.97
CA ASN A 527 2.71 -22.34 0.77
C ASN A 527 2.18 -21.62 -0.49
N CYS A 528 1.61 -20.41 -0.36
CA CYS A 528 1.02 -19.66 -1.49
C CYS A 528 2.02 -19.12 -2.56
N GLU A 529 3.32 -19.40 -2.40
CA GLU A 529 4.41 -19.06 -3.34
C GLU A 529 4.68 -17.57 -3.61
N ALA A 530 3.84 -16.65 -3.11
CA ALA A 530 3.95 -15.22 -3.37
C ALA A 530 5.23 -14.56 -2.86
N CYS A 531 5.82 -15.03 -1.75
CA CYS A 531 7.07 -14.47 -1.24
C CYS A 531 8.33 -15.05 -1.90
N GLU A 532 8.20 -16.13 -2.68
CA GLU A 532 9.32 -16.81 -3.32
C GLU A 532 9.94 -15.97 -4.45
N ILE A 533 9.10 -15.26 -5.21
CA ILE A 533 9.51 -14.40 -6.33
C ILE A 533 10.27 -13.15 -5.87
N GLU A 534 10.17 -12.79 -4.59
CA GLU A 534 10.88 -11.65 -4.01
C GLU A 534 12.32 -12.00 -3.59
N CYS A 535 12.70 -13.29 -3.65
CA CYS A 535 14.05 -13.74 -3.33
C CYS A 535 15.03 -13.48 -4.50
N PRO A 536 15.97 -12.53 -4.38
CA PRO A 536 16.84 -12.15 -5.50
C PRO A 536 17.92 -13.18 -5.84
N THR A 537 18.23 -14.10 -4.91
CA THR A 537 19.29 -15.11 -5.05
C THR A 537 18.74 -16.52 -5.32
N GLY A 538 17.42 -16.70 -5.33
CA GLY A 538 16.81 -18.02 -5.47
C GLY A 538 16.98 -18.94 -4.25
N ALA A 539 17.37 -18.40 -3.10
CA ALA A 539 17.59 -19.16 -1.87
C ALA A 539 16.30 -19.72 -1.26
N LEU A 540 15.15 -19.13 -1.55
CA LEU A 540 13.85 -19.53 -0.98
C LEU A 540 13.09 -20.42 -1.96
N SER A 541 12.64 -21.57 -1.48
CA SER A 541 11.55 -22.37 -2.07
C SER A 541 10.44 -22.50 -1.05
N THR A 542 9.19 -22.39 -1.49
CA THR A 542 8.02 -22.48 -0.61
C THR A 542 7.12 -23.66 -0.90
N TYR A 543 7.36 -24.40 -1.98
CA TYR A 543 6.56 -25.56 -2.36
C TYR A 543 7.47 -26.69 -2.88
N PRO A 544 7.21 -27.98 -2.54
CA PRO A 544 6.11 -28.47 -1.69
C PRO A 544 6.30 -28.15 -0.20
N GLU A 545 7.54 -27.98 0.24
CA GLU A 545 7.90 -27.57 1.59
C GLU A 545 8.73 -26.29 1.57
N ILE A 546 8.81 -25.62 2.72
CA ILE A 546 9.64 -24.43 2.87
C ILE A 546 11.09 -24.87 2.99
N SER A 547 11.95 -24.34 2.13
CA SER A 547 13.38 -24.58 2.15
C SER A 547 14.14 -23.29 1.90
N ILE A 548 15.16 -23.05 2.73
CA ILE A 548 16.04 -21.90 2.64
C ILE A 548 17.46 -22.41 2.46
N ASP A 549 18.02 -22.19 1.27
CA ASP A 549 19.41 -22.51 0.97
C ASP A 549 20.32 -21.45 1.61
N ASN A 550 20.93 -21.81 2.75
CA ASN A 550 21.83 -20.95 3.50
C ASN A 550 23.10 -20.56 2.73
N SER A 551 23.47 -21.29 1.67
CA SER A 551 24.62 -20.92 0.82
C SER A 551 24.28 -19.76 -0.13
N LYS A 552 23.00 -19.57 -0.45
CA LYS A 552 22.49 -18.53 -1.35
C LYS A 552 21.80 -17.38 -0.61
N CYS A 553 21.30 -17.62 0.60
CA CYS A 553 20.55 -16.63 1.35
C CYS A 553 21.49 -15.53 1.86
N ILE A 554 21.30 -14.30 1.37
CA ILE A 554 22.04 -13.12 1.81
C ILE A 554 21.33 -12.35 2.93
N HIS A 555 20.31 -12.95 3.56
CA HIS A 555 19.49 -12.34 4.62
C HIS A 555 18.98 -10.92 4.27
N CYS A 556 18.57 -10.70 3.01
CA CYS A 556 18.12 -9.39 2.55
C CYS A 556 16.71 -8.99 3.01
N LEU A 557 16.00 -9.89 3.70
CA LEU A 557 14.67 -9.69 4.32
C LEU A 557 13.52 -9.30 3.37
N LYS A 558 13.76 -9.20 2.05
CA LYS A 558 12.73 -8.86 1.04
C LYS A 558 11.49 -9.77 1.10
N CYS A 559 11.67 -11.06 1.40
CA CYS A 559 10.56 -12.01 1.55
C CYS A 559 9.70 -11.79 2.81
N LEU A 560 10.13 -10.89 3.72
CA LEU A 560 9.39 -10.43 4.90
C LEU A 560 8.89 -8.99 4.76
N ASP A 561 9.45 -8.16 3.88
CA ASP A 561 9.11 -6.74 3.75
C ASP A 561 8.02 -6.43 2.69
N TYR A 562 7.62 -7.42 1.90
CA TYR A 562 6.63 -7.23 0.82
C TYR A 562 5.17 -7.05 1.30
N HIS A 563 4.87 -7.33 2.58
CA HIS A 563 3.52 -7.31 3.16
C HIS A 563 3.49 -6.75 4.59
N GLN A 564 2.34 -6.31 5.12
CA GLN A 564 2.29 -5.62 6.43
C GLN A 564 2.77 -6.53 7.57
N HIS A 565 2.30 -7.77 7.64
CA HIS A 565 2.70 -8.79 8.60
C HIS A 565 3.80 -9.73 8.05
N GLY A 566 4.42 -9.35 6.94
CA GLY A 566 5.42 -10.15 6.22
C GLY A 566 4.86 -11.38 5.48
N CYS A 567 3.54 -11.52 5.44
CA CYS A 567 2.85 -12.58 4.72
C CYS A 567 1.48 -12.08 4.22
N ILE A 568 1.19 -12.27 2.94
CA ILE A 568 -0.10 -11.87 2.35
C ILE A 568 -1.30 -12.60 2.97
N VAL A 569 -1.07 -13.83 3.40
CA VAL A 569 -2.10 -14.66 4.05
C VAL A 569 -2.34 -14.17 5.47
N ALA A 570 -1.28 -13.78 6.19
CA ALA A 570 -1.43 -13.14 7.50
C ALA A 570 -2.15 -11.79 7.38
N ASP A 571 -1.79 -10.94 6.41
CA ASP A 571 -2.50 -9.68 6.15
C ASP A 571 -4.02 -9.89 5.97
N SER A 572 -4.41 -10.96 5.28
CA SER A 572 -5.82 -11.32 5.12
C SER A 572 -6.44 -11.84 6.43
N LEU A 573 -5.75 -12.71 7.18
CA LEU A 573 -6.36 -13.55 8.22
C LEU A 573 -6.16 -13.06 9.66
N VAL A 574 -5.24 -12.12 9.91
CA VAL A 574 -5.08 -11.55 11.25
C VAL A 574 -6.34 -10.77 11.63
N THR A 575 -6.81 -10.96 12.86
CA THR A 575 -7.96 -10.24 13.42
C THR A 575 -7.47 -9.08 14.29
N THR A 576 -8.22 -7.99 14.30
CA THR A 576 -7.92 -6.78 15.10
C THR A 576 -8.21 -6.95 16.60
N MET A 577 -8.65 -8.13 17.06
CA MET A 577 -9.11 -8.36 18.44
C MET A 577 -7.98 -8.73 19.43
N GLY A 578 -6.73 -8.34 19.14
CA GLY A 578 -5.57 -8.76 19.92
C GLY A 578 -5.26 -7.94 21.17
N ASN A 579 -5.54 -6.65 21.19
CA ASN A 579 -5.27 -5.77 22.34
C ASN A 579 -6.34 -4.69 22.48
N LEU A 580 -7.32 -4.95 23.34
CA LEU A 580 -8.40 -4.05 23.74
C LEU A 580 -7.95 -2.94 24.71
N GLU A 581 -6.64 -2.77 24.94
CA GLU A 581 -6.14 -1.78 25.92
C GLU A 581 -5.85 -0.39 25.33
N SER A 582 -5.71 -0.21 24.01
CA SER A 582 -5.49 1.14 23.46
C SER A 582 -6.81 1.80 23.04
N THR A 583 -7.48 2.44 23.99
CA THR A 583 -8.57 3.42 23.71
C THR A 583 -8.05 4.68 22.99
N SER A 584 -6.73 4.83 22.83
CA SER A 584 -6.09 6.02 22.29
C SER A 584 -6.19 6.13 20.77
N LYS A 585 -6.77 7.22 20.27
CA LYS A 585 -6.98 7.48 18.82
C LYS A 585 -5.80 8.29 18.25
N ILE A 586 -5.00 7.71 17.35
CA ILE A 586 -3.92 8.45 16.65
C ILE A 586 -4.36 9.10 15.32
N SER A 587 -5.49 8.66 14.75
CA SER A 587 -6.00 9.18 13.49
C SER A 587 -6.32 10.69 13.46
N PRO A 588 -6.80 11.32 14.56
CA PRO A 588 -7.17 12.74 14.56
C PRO A 588 -6.04 13.71 14.21
N TYR A 589 -4.77 13.39 14.49
CA TYR A 589 -3.63 14.27 14.23
C TYR A 589 -3.24 14.37 12.75
N GLY A 590 -3.68 13.41 11.92
CA GLY A 590 -3.35 13.36 10.50
C GLY A 590 -1.83 13.45 10.28
N THR A 591 -1.38 14.47 9.55
CA THR A 591 0.04 14.77 9.30
C THR A 591 0.49 16.09 9.93
N PHE A 592 -0.27 16.66 10.86
CA PHE A 592 -0.05 18.02 11.37
C PHE A 592 0.28 18.00 12.86
N GLY A 593 1.46 18.47 13.23
CA GLY A 593 1.84 18.70 14.62
C GLY A 593 1.27 20.00 15.16
N ILE A 594 1.21 20.13 16.48
CA ILE A 594 0.99 21.43 17.14
C ILE A 594 2.15 22.37 16.81
N GLN A 595 1.85 23.64 16.54
CA GLN A 595 2.83 24.65 16.14
C GLN A 595 2.74 25.86 17.05
N GLU A 596 3.86 26.53 17.23
CA GLU A 596 3.98 27.73 18.06
C GLU A 596 3.01 28.83 17.65
N ALA A 597 3.10 29.28 16.40
CA ALA A 597 2.24 30.30 15.84
C ALA A 597 0.74 29.98 15.98
N TRP A 598 0.34 28.70 15.93
CA TRP A 598 -1.07 28.31 16.08
C TRP A 598 -1.55 28.47 17.52
N VAL A 599 -0.69 28.11 18.48
CA VAL A 599 -1.01 28.24 19.91
C VAL A 599 -1.03 29.70 20.32
N GLU A 600 -0.09 30.51 19.83
CA GLU A 600 -0.07 31.96 20.05
C GLU A 600 -1.32 32.63 19.48
N GLU A 601 -1.65 32.37 18.22
CA GLU A 601 -2.87 32.90 17.57
C GLU A 601 -4.13 32.49 18.35
N PHE A 602 -4.20 31.23 18.79
CA PHE A 602 -5.33 30.73 19.57
C PHE A 602 -5.43 31.36 20.95
N LEU A 603 -4.33 31.45 21.71
CA LEU A 603 -4.36 32.00 23.07
C LEU A 603 -4.56 33.52 23.07
N ASN A 604 -4.18 34.22 22.00
CA ASN A 604 -4.51 35.65 21.84
C ASN A 604 -6.01 35.89 21.66
N ASN A 605 -6.75 34.98 21.01
CA ASN A 605 -8.18 35.18 20.76
C ASN A 605 -8.99 33.86 20.70
N PRO A 606 -9.14 33.15 21.84
CA PRO A 606 -9.69 31.79 21.85
C PRO A 606 -11.18 31.72 21.51
N GLU A 607 -11.94 32.80 21.73
CA GLU A 607 -13.39 32.83 21.48
C GLU A 607 -13.72 32.90 19.99
N SER A 608 -13.00 33.71 19.21
CA SER A 608 -13.27 33.91 17.78
C SER A 608 -12.33 33.13 16.85
N PHE A 609 -11.28 32.50 17.37
CA PHE A 609 -10.32 31.72 16.58
C PHE A 609 -10.99 30.68 15.68
N TRP A 610 -12.06 30.02 16.11
CA TRP A 610 -12.70 28.99 15.29
C TRP A 610 -13.51 29.54 14.12
N ASP A 611 -13.86 30.83 14.15
CA ASP A 611 -14.57 31.53 13.09
C ASP A 611 -13.60 32.20 12.11
N ASP A 612 -12.47 32.71 12.61
CA ASP A 612 -11.40 33.34 11.81
C ASP A 612 -10.01 32.89 12.32
N ASN A 613 -9.30 32.09 11.51
CA ASN A 613 -7.96 31.60 11.81
C ASN A 613 -7.13 31.38 10.53
N SER A 614 -5.82 31.32 10.70
CA SER A 614 -4.86 31.05 9.63
C SER A 614 -4.82 29.58 9.16
N LEU A 615 -5.61 28.67 9.74
CA LEU A 615 -5.51 27.24 9.50
C LEU A 615 -6.28 26.78 8.26
N GLY A 616 -5.69 25.87 7.50
CA GLY A 616 -6.37 25.15 6.43
C GLY A 616 -7.45 24.20 6.98
N VAL A 617 -8.46 23.90 6.15
CA VAL A 617 -9.62 23.04 6.51
C VAL A 617 -9.22 21.71 7.16
N LYS A 618 -8.09 21.11 6.76
CA LYS A 618 -7.61 19.84 7.31
C LYS A 618 -6.75 19.98 8.58
N GLN A 619 -6.26 21.18 8.89
CA GLN A 619 -5.45 21.46 10.07
C GLN A 619 -6.33 21.67 11.31
N VAL A 620 -7.50 22.30 11.17
CA VAL A 620 -8.42 22.59 12.27
C VAL A 620 -8.76 21.36 13.13
N PRO A 621 -9.16 20.19 12.57
CA PRO A 621 -9.46 19.02 13.40
C PRO A 621 -8.23 18.47 14.13
N SER A 622 -7.05 18.56 13.51
CA SER A 622 -5.79 18.12 14.12
C SER A 622 -5.40 19.02 15.29
N PHE A 623 -5.44 20.33 15.09
CA PHE A 623 -5.09 21.30 16.12
C PHE A 623 -6.02 21.19 17.34
N LYS A 624 -7.33 21.00 17.12
CA LYS A 624 -8.29 20.69 18.19
C LYS A 624 -7.91 19.42 18.96
N ALA A 625 -7.40 18.38 18.29
CA ALA A 625 -6.96 17.16 18.98
C ALA A 625 -5.74 17.43 19.87
N TRP A 626 -4.75 18.19 19.39
CA TRP A 626 -3.57 18.57 20.18
C TRP A 626 -3.93 19.44 21.39
N LEU A 627 -4.79 20.45 21.21
CA LEU A 627 -5.21 21.32 22.32
C LEU A 627 -5.99 20.56 23.41
N LYS A 628 -6.78 19.54 23.03
CA LYS A 628 -7.48 18.67 23.98
C LYS A 628 -6.50 17.83 24.79
N ASP A 629 -5.53 17.21 24.13
CA ASP A 629 -4.54 16.40 24.82
C ASP A 629 -3.59 17.24 25.69
N ALA A 630 -3.34 18.49 25.29
CA ALA A 630 -2.61 19.47 26.10
C ALA A 630 -3.45 20.05 27.26
N GLU A 631 -4.72 19.67 27.38
CA GLU A 631 -5.69 20.16 28.38
C GLU A 631 -6.02 21.66 28.28
N ILE A 632 -5.73 22.30 27.15
CA ILE A 632 -6.05 23.72 26.90
C ILE A 632 -7.55 23.90 26.61
N ILE A 633 -8.15 22.97 25.87
CA ILE A 633 -9.59 22.97 25.56
C ILE A 633 -10.27 21.67 25.99
N ASP A 634 -11.57 21.73 26.26
CA ASP A 634 -12.38 20.57 26.65
C ASP A 634 -12.91 19.76 25.43
N GLY A 635 -13.66 18.69 25.70
CA GLY A 635 -14.27 17.86 24.64
C GLY A 635 -15.23 18.61 23.72
N LYS A 636 -15.83 19.71 24.20
CA LYS A 636 -16.73 20.62 23.47
C LYS A 636 -15.98 21.77 22.79
N ASN A 637 -14.65 21.80 22.87
CA ASN A 637 -13.74 22.82 22.35
C ASN A 637 -13.78 24.17 23.09
N ASN A 638 -14.25 24.20 24.34
CA ASN A 638 -14.19 25.41 25.18
C ASN A 638 -12.84 25.49 25.91
N LEU A 639 -12.35 26.70 26.15
CA LEU A 639 -11.13 26.93 26.93
C LEU A 639 -11.29 26.42 28.38
N THR A 640 -10.36 25.58 28.84
CA THR A 640 -10.38 25.03 30.20
C THR A 640 -9.87 26.04 31.23
N LYS A 641 -9.94 25.70 32.52
CA LYS A 641 -9.29 26.50 33.58
C LYS A 641 -7.77 26.58 33.37
N LEU A 642 -7.14 25.48 32.98
CA LEU A 642 -5.72 25.47 32.63
C LEU A 642 -5.47 26.35 31.41
N GLY A 643 -6.27 26.25 30.34
CA GLY A 643 -6.13 27.07 29.15
C GLY A 643 -6.20 28.58 29.45
N LYS A 644 -7.09 29.00 30.37
CA LYS A 644 -7.17 30.39 30.85
C LYS A 644 -5.92 30.82 31.63
N LEU A 645 -5.38 29.95 32.47
CA LEU A 645 -4.15 30.24 33.21
C LEU A 645 -2.94 30.34 32.26
N LEU A 646 -2.83 29.43 31.29
CA LEU A 646 -1.75 29.46 30.29
C LEU A 646 -1.86 30.70 29.40
N GLN A 647 -3.07 31.16 29.09
CA GLN A 647 -3.28 32.43 28.41
C GLN A 647 -2.69 33.61 29.19
N SER A 648 -2.91 33.68 30.51
CA SER A 648 -2.31 34.75 31.34
C SER A 648 -0.80 34.63 31.51
N ILE A 649 -0.25 33.41 31.52
CA ILE A 649 1.20 33.20 31.67
C ILE A 649 1.94 33.53 30.37
N MET A 650 1.31 33.35 29.21
CA MET A 650 1.93 33.53 27.89
C MET A 650 2.54 34.93 27.69
N GLU A 651 1.99 35.96 28.33
CA GLU A 651 2.51 37.33 28.22
C GLU A 651 3.88 37.50 28.92
N ASP A 652 4.13 36.75 29.99
CA ASP A 652 5.31 36.91 30.85
C ASP A 652 6.32 35.76 30.72
N ASN A 653 5.87 34.54 30.40
CA ASN A 653 6.69 33.33 30.40
C ASN A 653 6.15 32.26 29.42
N ASP A 654 6.41 32.48 28.14
CA ASP A 654 6.11 31.54 27.04
C ASP A 654 6.72 30.13 27.25
N THR A 655 7.93 30.08 27.81
CA THR A 655 8.69 28.86 28.07
C THR A 655 7.91 27.95 29.02
N LEU A 656 7.41 28.49 30.13
CA LEU A 656 6.59 27.73 31.09
C LEU A 656 5.30 27.18 30.43
N VAL A 657 4.67 27.95 29.55
CA VAL A 657 3.47 27.48 28.82
C VAL A 657 3.80 26.22 28.01
N TRP A 658 4.90 26.24 27.27
CA TRP A 658 5.31 25.09 26.47
C TRP A 658 5.79 23.91 27.31
N GLU A 659 6.42 24.15 28.46
CA GLU A 659 6.78 23.09 29.41
C GLU A 659 5.52 22.38 29.92
N VAL A 660 4.46 23.13 30.28
CA VAL A 660 3.17 22.56 30.71
C VAL A 660 2.46 21.82 29.57
N ILE A 661 2.48 22.37 28.35
CA ILE A 661 1.94 21.69 27.16
C ILE A 661 2.65 20.35 26.96
N HIS A 662 3.99 20.31 27.00
CA HIS A 662 4.74 19.07 26.84
C HIS A 662 4.42 18.04 27.92
N ILE A 663 4.32 18.47 29.19
CA ILE A 663 3.91 17.60 30.30
C ILE A 663 2.55 16.98 30.01
N ASN A 664 1.53 17.77 29.66
CA ASN A 664 0.20 17.21 29.39
C ASN A 664 0.17 16.27 28.18
N LEU A 665 0.89 16.62 27.10
CA LEU A 665 1.04 15.72 25.96
C LEU A 665 1.71 14.40 26.35
N ALA A 666 2.73 14.40 27.21
CA ALA A 666 3.38 13.18 27.68
C ALA A 666 2.44 12.22 28.44
N TYR A 667 1.39 12.73 29.08
CA TYR A 667 0.40 11.92 29.80
C TYR A 667 -0.77 11.48 28.92
N ASN A 668 -1.27 12.39 28.08
CA ASN A 668 -2.55 12.25 27.40
C ASN A 668 -2.42 11.90 25.91
N ASN A 669 -1.40 12.44 25.23
CA ASN A 669 -1.23 12.24 23.79
C ASN A 669 -0.54 10.89 23.52
N PRO A 670 -1.15 9.96 22.75
CA PRO A 670 -0.57 8.64 22.50
C PRO A 670 0.79 8.67 21.81
N LEU A 671 1.06 9.66 20.96
CA LEU A 671 2.32 9.75 20.22
C LEU A 671 3.43 10.26 21.12
N MET A 672 3.18 11.34 21.87
CA MET A 672 4.16 11.87 22.82
C MET A 672 4.41 10.86 23.95
N LYS A 673 3.36 10.24 24.49
CA LYS A 673 3.44 9.18 25.49
C LYS A 673 4.29 8.00 25.03
N TRP A 674 4.07 7.51 23.81
CA TRP A 674 4.92 6.48 23.21
C TRP A 674 6.40 6.90 23.17
N LEU A 675 6.68 8.11 22.68
CA LEU A 675 8.05 8.62 22.57
C LEU A 675 8.74 8.67 23.94
N VAL A 676 8.07 9.27 24.94
CA VAL A 676 8.68 9.49 26.26
C VAL A 676 8.91 8.18 27.03
N GLN A 677 8.06 7.17 26.79
CA GLN A 677 8.11 5.88 27.45
C GLN A 677 9.10 4.90 26.79
N GLU A 678 9.17 4.90 25.46
CA GLU A 678 9.86 3.84 24.70
C GLU A 678 11.26 4.25 24.23
N ILE A 679 11.58 5.55 24.20
CA ILE A 679 12.89 6.04 23.72
C ILE A 679 13.59 6.77 24.86
N THR A 680 14.64 6.22 25.47
CA THR A 680 15.32 6.87 26.60
C THR A 680 16.02 8.18 26.19
N PRO A 681 16.10 9.20 27.06
CA PRO A 681 16.96 10.37 26.85
C PRO A 681 18.40 9.98 26.49
N SER A 682 19.05 10.80 25.66
CA SER A 682 20.37 10.57 25.04
C SER A 682 20.44 9.50 23.94
N SER A 683 19.31 8.91 23.53
CA SER A 683 19.29 7.94 22.42
C SER A 683 19.46 8.62 21.06
N ILE A 684 20.16 7.97 20.13
CA ILE A 684 20.28 8.37 18.72
C ILE A 684 19.65 7.26 17.87
N LEU A 685 18.70 7.64 17.02
CA LEU A 685 17.94 6.73 16.17
C LEU A 685 17.91 7.27 14.75
N SER A 686 18.12 6.42 13.75
CA SER A 686 17.79 6.78 12.37
C SER A 686 16.27 6.97 12.22
N ARG A 687 15.86 7.77 11.24
CA ARG A 687 14.44 7.94 10.89
C ARG A 687 13.77 6.60 10.59
N LYS A 688 14.50 5.67 9.96
CA LYS A 688 13.99 4.34 9.67
C LYS A 688 13.76 3.53 10.95
N GLU A 689 14.63 3.62 11.95
CA GLU A 689 14.42 2.97 13.24
C GLU A 689 13.23 3.56 13.99
N LEU A 690 13.08 4.89 13.96
CA LEU A 690 11.91 5.57 14.55
C LEU A 690 10.59 5.13 13.88
N GLU A 691 10.58 5.04 12.55
CA GLU A 691 9.45 4.51 11.76
C GLU A 691 9.14 3.05 12.14
N LEU A 692 10.16 2.20 12.30
CA LEU A 692 9.97 0.82 12.70
C LEU A 692 9.42 0.70 14.13
N LEU A 693 9.93 1.50 15.08
CA LEU A 693 9.48 1.53 16.47
C LEU A 693 7.99 1.88 16.59
N ILE A 694 7.56 2.97 15.96
CA ILE A 694 6.18 3.43 16.06
C ILE A 694 5.22 2.48 15.34
N LEU A 695 5.66 1.89 14.22
CA LEU A 695 4.93 0.81 13.55
C LEU A 695 4.82 -0.41 14.46
N ASP A 696 5.88 -0.77 15.19
CA ASP A 696 5.84 -1.89 16.11
C ASP A 696 4.80 -1.70 17.21
N TYR A 697 4.74 -0.48 17.75
CA TYR A 697 3.86 -0.12 18.85
C TYR A 697 2.37 -0.03 18.46
N PHE A 698 2.05 0.54 17.28
CA PHE A 698 0.66 0.83 16.89
C PHE A 698 0.05 -0.12 15.84
N ASN A 699 0.81 -1.04 15.24
CA ASN A 699 0.33 -1.83 14.09
C ASN A 699 -0.84 -2.79 14.38
N GLU A 700 -1.06 -3.17 15.64
CA GLU A 700 -2.20 -4.01 16.00
C GLU A 700 -3.54 -3.25 15.91
N ALA A 701 -3.52 -1.94 16.18
CA ALA A 701 -4.71 -1.09 16.21
C ALA A 701 -4.86 -0.25 14.93
N PHE A 702 -3.76 0.11 14.26
CA PHE A 702 -3.77 1.07 13.16
C PHE A 702 -3.04 0.56 11.91
N LYS A 703 -3.51 1.02 10.74
CA LYS A 703 -2.84 0.74 9.46
C LYS A 703 -1.47 1.45 9.39
N PRO A 704 -0.46 0.88 8.71
CA PRO A 704 0.86 1.50 8.58
C PRO A 704 0.84 2.93 8.02
N THR A 705 -0.07 3.22 7.09
CA THR A 705 -0.25 4.57 6.54
C THR A 705 -0.72 5.57 7.59
N THR A 706 -1.66 5.18 8.44
CA THR A 706 -2.16 6.02 9.54
C THR A 706 -1.06 6.29 10.56
N ILE A 707 -0.27 5.26 10.89
CA ILE A 707 0.86 5.38 11.81
C ILE A 707 1.95 6.28 11.21
N SER A 708 2.24 6.14 9.91
CA SER A 708 3.21 6.99 9.22
C SER A 708 2.78 8.46 9.20
N TYR A 709 1.49 8.74 9.03
CA TYR A 709 0.96 10.10 9.13
C TYR A 709 1.09 10.63 10.55
N ALA A 710 0.71 9.83 11.55
CA ALA A 710 0.83 10.21 12.95
C ALA A 710 2.29 10.47 13.35
N LEU A 711 3.26 9.68 12.87
CA LEU A 711 4.69 9.97 13.05
C LEU A 711 5.08 11.30 12.42
N GLN A 712 4.58 11.60 11.22
CA GLN A 712 4.83 12.88 10.58
C GLN A 712 4.24 14.05 11.40
N ALA A 713 3.06 13.88 11.99
CA ALA A 713 2.47 14.86 12.90
C ALA A 713 3.36 15.06 14.15
N LEU A 714 3.82 13.98 14.78
CA LEU A 714 4.74 14.04 15.92
C LEU A 714 6.05 14.75 15.57
N LEU A 715 6.67 14.41 14.43
CA LEU A 715 7.90 15.06 13.97
C LEU A 715 7.70 16.55 13.65
N GLN A 716 6.49 16.98 13.29
CA GLN A 716 6.19 18.40 13.11
C GLN A 716 6.09 19.14 14.44
N VAL A 717 5.67 18.50 15.53
CA VAL A 717 5.74 19.10 16.87
C VAL A 717 7.16 19.55 17.14
N PHE A 718 8.14 18.66 16.99
CA PHE A 718 9.54 19.00 17.23
C PHE A 718 10.16 19.96 16.21
N LYS A 719 9.51 20.18 15.08
CA LYS A 719 10.00 21.10 14.05
C LYS A 719 9.47 22.51 14.24
N TYR A 720 8.25 22.65 14.73
CA TYR A 720 7.49 23.90 14.70
C TYR A 720 7.02 24.35 16.09
N SER A 721 7.52 23.75 17.17
CA SER A 721 7.27 24.23 18.52
C SER A 721 8.53 24.19 19.41
N PRO A 722 8.55 25.02 20.48
CA PRO A 722 9.62 25.03 21.50
C PRO A 722 9.98 23.66 22.07
N ILE A 723 9.05 22.71 22.04
CA ILE A 723 9.30 21.32 22.48
C ILE A 723 10.50 20.69 21.72
N GLY A 724 10.68 21.00 20.45
CA GLY A 724 11.84 20.54 19.69
C GLY A 724 12.88 21.61 19.42
N THR A 725 12.50 22.88 19.31
CA THR A 725 13.45 23.96 18.98
C THR A 725 14.21 24.49 20.18
N GLU A 726 13.62 24.47 21.37
CA GLU A 726 14.23 24.97 22.62
C GLU A 726 14.55 23.85 23.61
N PHE A 727 13.57 22.98 23.90
CA PHE A 727 13.76 21.88 24.85
C PHE A 727 14.56 20.72 24.23
N GLU A 728 14.70 20.73 22.91
CA GLU A 728 15.40 19.74 22.11
C GLU A 728 14.96 18.28 22.37
N ILE A 729 13.71 18.06 22.80
CA ILE A 729 13.21 16.73 23.20
C ILE A 729 13.48 15.68 22.12
N LEU A 730 13.35 16.04 20.84
CA LEU A 730 13.81 15.19 19.74
C LEU A 730 14.25 16.06 18.56
N THR A 731 15.55 16.15 18.30
CA THR A 731 16.10 16.99 17.23
C THR A 731 16.74 16.17 16.11
N PRO A 732 16.63 16.59 14.84
CA PRO A 732 17.35 15.94 13.76
C PRO A 732 18.85 16.19 13.90
N THR A 733 19.67 15.15 13.73
CA THR A 733 21.14 15.27 13.79
C THR A 733 21.76 15.75 12.47
N ASP A 734 20.95 15.87 11.42
CA ASP A 734 21.35 16.42 10.12
C ASP A 734 20.22 17.24 9.50
N THR A 735 20.55 18.09 8.53
CA THR A 735 19.59 18.98 7.84
C THR A 735 18.52 18.24 7.04
N LYS A 736 18.70 16.93 6.81
CA LYS A 736 17.78 16.09 6.03
C LYS A 736 16.83 15.29 6.92
N GLY A 737 17.06 15.26 8.24
CA GLY A 737 16.32 14.44 9.19
C GLY A 737 16.53 12.94 8.97
N ASN A 738 17.73 12.48 8.63
CA ASN A 738 17.98 11.04 8.50
C ASN A 738 18.15 10.32 9.84
N SER A 739 18.53 11.05 10.88
CA SER A 739 18.62 10.57 12.26
C SER A 739 18.19 11.66 13.24
N TYR A 740 17.73 11.21 14.40
CA TYR A 740 17.18 12.02 15.47
C TYR A 740 17.89 11.67 16.78
N LYS A 741 18.14 12.69 17.59
CA LYS A 741 18.70 12.57 18.94
C LYS A 741 17.66 13.03 19.94
N ARG A 742 17.38 12.20 20.93
CA ARG A 742 16.62 12.59 22.12
C ARG A 742 17.61 13.18 23.12
N THR A 743 17.49 14.45 23.51
CA THR A 743 18.44 15.09 24.44
C THR A 743 17.85 15.18 25.87
N THR A 744 18.62 15.79 26.77
CA THR A 744 18.21 16.09 28.14
C THR A 744 18.02 17.60 28.27
N TYR A 745 16.89 18.04 28.83
CA TYR A 745 16.58 19.44 29.09
C TYR A 745 16.66 19.73 30.59
N ASN A 746 17.78 20.32 31.04
CA ASN A 746 18.02 20.61 32.46
C ASN A 746 17.53 21.99 32.90
N SER A 747 17.09 22.85 31.96
CA SER A 747 16.67 24.23 32.22
C SER A 747 15.20 24.38 32.65
N LEU A 748 14.50 23.25 32.85
CA LEU A 748 13.09 23.20 33.24
C LEU A 748 12.74 24.16 34.39
N THR A 749 11.67 24.94 34.28
CA THR A 749 11.30 25.87 35.36
C THR A 749 10.92 25.15 36.67
N PRO A 750 11.13 25.74 37.86
CA PRO A 750 10.65 25.18 39.13
C PRO A 750 9.14 24.88 39.11
N GLU A 751 8.35 25.75 38.49
CA GLU A 751 6.90 25.65 38.33
C GLU A 751 6.52 24.41 37.52
N ALA A 752 7.17 24.18 36.38
CA ALA A 752 6.99 22.98 35.57
C ALA A 752 7.44 21.71 36.30
N VAL A 753 8.52 21.76 37.08
CA VAL A 753 8.94 20.63 37.94
C VAL A 753 7.85 20.28 38.95
N ALA A 754 7.30 21.27 39.65
CA ALA A 754 6.22 21.06 40.61
C ALA A 754 4.97 20.48 39.92
N TYR A 755 4.57 21.06 38.78
CA TYR A 755 3.44 20.60 37.97
C TYR A 755 3.62 19.13 37.53
N SER A 756 4.78 18.79 36.97
CA SER A 756 5.13 17.42 36.54
C SER A 756 5.07 16.42 37.70
N ILE A 757 5.65 16.75 38.86
CA ILE A 757 5.63 15.87 40.03
C ILE A 757 4.21 15.64 40.52
N TYR A 758 3.36 16.66 40.54
CA TYR A 758 1.95 16.52 40.91
C TYR A 758 1.16 15.69 39.88
N LYS A 759 1.43 15.83 38.57
CA LYS A 759 0.84 14.97 37.54
C LYS A 759 1.26 13.51 37.73
N TYR A 760 2.54 13.27 38.02
CA TYR A 760 3.09 11.95 38.34
C TYR A 760 2.42 11.33 39.56
N ALA A 761 2.38 12.06 40.67
CA ALA A 761 1.76 11.65 41.92
C ALA A 761 0.27 11.32 41.75
N THR A 762 -0.47 12.16 41.03
CA THR A 762 -1.88 11.90 40.69
C THR A 762 -2.03 10.60 39.89
N ALA A 763 -1.18 10.37 38.88
CA ALA A 763 -1.23 9.16 38.06
C ALA A 763 -0.80 7.88 38.79
N LYS A 764 -0.03 8.01 39.89
CA LYS A 764 0.43 6.90 40.74
C LYS A 764 -0.41 6.75 42.02
N GLU A 765 -1.41 7.62 42.22
CA GLU A 765 -2.25 7.67 43.42
C GLU A 765 -1.42 7.71 44.71
N THR A 766 -0.43 8.61 44.76
CA THR A 766 0.47 8.78 45.91
C THR A 766 0.73 10.25 46.23
N ASP A 767 1.03 10.55 47.49
CA ASP A 767 1.38 11.89 48.01
C ASP A 767 2.85 11.98 48.44
N MET A 768 3.60 10.88 48.36
CA MET A 768 5.02 10.82 48.71
C MET A 768 5.80 10.05 47.65
N VAL A 769 6.82 10.68 47.09
CA VAL A 769 7.66 10.10 46.03
C VAL A 769 9.14 10.29 46.36
N ARG A 770 10.02 9.45 45.83
CA ARG A 770 11.47 9.62 45.96
C ARG A 770 12.06 10.17 44.69
N VAL A 771 13.13 10.97 44.79
CA VAL A 771 13.90 11.41 43.61
C VAL A 771 14.37 10.21 42.80
N SER A 772 14.80 9.12 43.46
CA SER A 772 15.23 7.89 42.80
C SER A 772 14.13 7.19 41.99
N ASP A 773 12.85 7.36 42.31
CA ASP A 773 11.75 6.69 41.61
C ASP A 773 11.70 7.10 40.13
N PHE A 774 11.97 8.36 39.82
CA PHE A 774 11.94 8.88 38.44
C PHE A 774 13.02 8.27 37.52
N TYR A 775 14.09 7.71 38.08
CA TYR A 775 15.24 7.21 37.32
C TYR A 775 15.31 5.68 37.26
N LYS A 776 14.29 4.99 37.80
CA LYS A 776 14.19 3.53 37.71
C LYS A 776 14.00 3.10 36.25
N PRO A 777 14.71 2.07 35.76
CA PRO A 777 14.57 1.59 34.37
C PRO A 777 13.13 1.23 33.97
N GLU A 778 12.34 0.73 34.92
CA GLU A 778 10.93 0.35 34.77
C GLU A 778 9.96 1.53 34.82
N GLU A 779 10.38 2.69 35.34
CA GLU A 779 9.49 3.85 35.43
C GLU A 779 9.25 4.44 34.05
N LYS A 780 7.99 4.76 33.74
CA LYS A 780 7.53 5.22 32.42
C LYS A 780 7.03 6.67 32.43
N LEU A 781 6.88 7.28 33.61
CA LEU A 781 6.34 8.63 33.76
C LEU A 781 7.27 9.52 34.59
N GLY A 782 6.93 10.82 34.64
CA GLY A 782 7.60 11.80 35.48
C GLY A 782 8.73 12.54 34.78
N VAL A 783 9.25 13.52 35.49
CA VAL A 783 10.13 14.58 34.94
C VAL A 783 11.35 14.07 34.16
N TYR A 784 11.95 12.95 34.56
CA TYR A 784 13.06 12.34 33.80
C TYR A 784 12.59 11.75 32.47
N ARG A 785 11.42 11.10 32.43
CA ARG A 785 10.88 10.56 31.19
C ARG A 785 10.37 11.64 30.27
N GLU A 786 9.81 12.72 30.80
CA GLU A 786 9.33 13.86 30.02
C GLU A 786 10.47 14.64 29.37
N PHE A 787 11.47 15.04 30.15
CA PHE A 787 12.50 16.00 29.74
C PHE A 787 13.95 15.48 29.83
N GLY A 788 14.20 14.35 30.46
CA GLY A 788 15.56 13.85 30.69
C GLY A 788 16.35 14.65 31.74
N VAL A 789 15.67 15.37 32.65
CA VAL A 789 16.32 16.19 33.69
C VAL A 789 17.26 15.34 34.54
N SER A 790 18.49 15.82 34.74
CA SER A 790 19.51 15.16 35.54
C SER A 790 19.11 15.11 37.02
N LYS A 791 19.52 14.04 37.74
CA LYS A 791 19.23 13.90 39.17
C LYS A 791 19.73 15.10 40.00
N ASN A 792 20.87 15.67 39.59
CA ASN A 792 21.47 16.83 40.23
C ASN A 792 20.59 18.08 40.04
N ASP A 793 20.15 18.35 38.82
CA ASP A 793 19.36 19.55 38.52
C ASP A 793 17.92 19.45 39.04
N LEU A 794 17.33 18.25 39.05
CA LEU A 794 16.06 18.01 39.74
C LEU A 794 16.21 18.32 41.25
N SER A 795 17.27 17.82 41.87
CA SER A 795 17.54 18.05 43.30
C SER A 795 17.73 19.54 43.63
N LYS A 796 18.38 20.33 42.76
CA LYS A 796 18.50 21.79 42.94
C LYS A 796 17.14 22.48 42.91
N LYS A 797 16.28 22.15 41.94
CA LYS A 797 14.95 22.74 41.78
C LYS A 797 14.02 22.38 42.93
N LEU A 798 14.09 21.13 43.41
CA LEU A 798 13.36 20.67 44.59
C LEU A 798 13.74 21.44 45.86
N ARG A 799 15.04 21.77 46.06
CA ARG A 799 15.47 22.60 47.20
C ARG A 799 14.91 24.03 47.12
N ALA A 800 14.88 24.60 45.91
CA ALA A 800 14.28 25.91 45.68
C ALA A 800 12.78 25.89 46.02
N LEU A 801 12.02 24.93 45.46
CA LEU A 801 10.58 24.76 45.74
C LEU A 801 10.28 24.50 47.22
N SER A 802 11.12 23.73 47.90
CA SER A 802 10.95 23.43 49.33
C SER A 802 11.25 24.63 50.24
N SER A 803 11.96 25.65 49.71
CA SER A 803 12.34 26.87 50.43
C SER A 803 11.52 28.09 49.98
N ASP A 804 10.57 27.91 49.07
CA ASP A 804 9.72 28.96 48.52
C ASP A 804 8.71 29.47 49.56
N THR A 805 8.35 30.76 49.49
CA THR A 805 7.30 31.36 50.32
C THR A 805 5.93 30.75 50.06
N ASN A 806 5.63 30.38 48.82
CA ASN A 806 4.43 29.68 48.37
C ASN A 806 4.65 28.17 48.32
N ARG A 807 5.35 27.60 49.32
CA ARG A 807 5.75 26.18 49.37
C ARG A 807 4.60 25.22 49.04
N VAL A 808 4.71 24.55 47.90
CA VAL A 808 3.75 23.52 47.44
C VAL A 808 4.16 22.10 47.82
N LEU A 809 5.46 21.85 48.00
CA LEU A 809 6.02 20.55 48.37
C LEU A 809 7.17 20.70 49.37
N THR A 810 7.52 19.62 50.05
CA THR A 810 8.69 19.52 50.93
C THR A 810 9.67 18.50 50.36
N ALA A 811 10.94 18.89 50.21
CA ALA A 811 11.98 18.01 49.68
C ALA A 811 13.09 17.78 50.73
N GLU A 812 13.19 16.54 51.23
CA GLU A 812 14.16 16.13 52.23
C GLU A 812 15.35 15.43 51.54
N LEU A 813 16.35 16.21 51.14
CA LEU A 813 17.47 15.76 50.29
C LEU A 813 18.83 15.70 51.01
N ASN A 814 18.82 15.67 52.35
CA ASN A 814 20.03 15.69 53.19
C ASN A 814 20.31 14.31 53.81
N MET A 815 21.57 14.04 54.17
CA MET A 815 22.00 12.82 54.88
C MET A 815 21.55 11.49 54.23
N GLY A 816 21.47 11.45 52.89
CA GLY A 816 21.08 10.25 52.14
C GLY A 816 19.56 10.07 51.97
N LEU A 817 18.74 10.98 52.51
CA LEU A 817 17.31 11.05 52.21
C LEU A 817 17.08 11.60 50.80
N ASP A 818 16.04 11.10 50.13
CA ASP A 818 15.64 11.54 48.79
C ASP A 818 14.11 11.68 48.65
N HIS A 819 13.44 12.02 49.74
CA HIS A 819 11.98 12.08 49.82
C HIS A 819 11.42 13.42 49.36
N ILE A 820 10.27 13.35 48.68
CA ILE A 820 9.44 14.48 48.27
C ILE A 820 8.05 14.22 48.83
N THR A 821 7.59 15.11 49.70
CA THR A 821 6.24 15.07 50.28
C THR A 821 5.40 16.16 49.64
N LEU A 822 4.28 15.77 49.05
CA LEU A 822 3.34 16.67 48.40
C LEU A 822 2.23 17.05 49.37
N LYS A 823 1.64 18.23 49.16
CA LYS A 823 0.39 18.62 49.82
C LYS A 823 -0.80 17.90 49.14
N PRO A 824 -1.48 16.97 49.82
CA PRO A 824 -2.50 16.12 49.21
C PRO A 824 -3.76 16.88 48.76
N GLU A 825 -4.01 18.07 49.32
CA GLU A 825 -5.13 18.95 48.96
C GLU A 825 -4.93 19.72 47.64
N LEU A 826 -3.71 19.74 47.10
CA LEU A 826 -3.39 20.50 45.89
C LEU A 826 -3.45 19.63 44.64
N THR A 827 -4.14 20.12 43.62
CA THR A 827 -4.10 19.57 42.26
C THR A 827 -2.94 20.17 41.45
N PRO A 828 -2.50 19.52 40.35
CA PRO A 828 -1.47 20.09 39.48
C PRO A 828 -1.78 21.53 39.03
N LEU A 829 -3.04 21.82 38.69
CA LEU A 829 -3.47 23.17 38.32
C LEU A 829 -3.30 24.17 39.48
N GLN A 830 -3.73 23.83 40.69
CA GLN A 830 -3.61 24.72 41.85
C GLN A 830 -2.15 25.00 42.21
N VAL A 831 -1.26 24.01 42.04
CA VAL A 831 0.19 24.17 42.22
C VAL A 831 0.73 25.20 41.24
N LEU A 832 0.35 25.10 39.97
CA LEU A 832 0.76 26.07 38.96
C LEU A 832 0.22 27.47 39.31
N GLU A 833 -1.08 27.60 39.63
CA GLU A 833 -1.70 28.87 40.05
C GLU A 833 -1.04 29.52 41.28
N MET A 834 -0.47 28.74 42.20
CA MET A 834 0.21 29.26 43.39
C MET A 834 1.60 29.79 43.10
N LEU A 835 2.31 29.18 42.15
CA LEU A 835 3.69 29.53 41.83
C LEU A 835 3.80 30.62 40.77
N THR A 836 2.77 30.82 39.94
CA THR A 836 2.74 31.84 38.87
C THR A 836 1.99 33.11 39.27
N LYS A 837 1.89 33.40 40.57
CA LYS A 837 1.12 34.52 41.14
C LYS A 837 2.00 35.64 41.67
#